data_AF-A0A520MED5-F1
#
_entry.id   AF-A0A520MED5-F1
#
_cell.length_a   1.000
_cell.length_b   1.000
_cell.length_c   1.000
_cell.angle_alpha   90.00
_cell.angle_beta   90.00
_cell.angle_gamma   90.00
#
_symmetry.space_group_name_H-M   'P 1'
#
loop_
_entity.id
_entity.type
_entity.pdbx_description
1 polymer ?
#
loop_
_entity_poly.entity_id
_entity_poly.type
_entity_poly.pdbx_seq_one_letter_code
_entity_poly.pdbx_strand_id
1 'polypeptide(L)'
;MIIKSGKISTIVAIVGIATSLMSASVGALDSNQDKFFDSIRAHCGKAFSGSVEDSSNSTAYTGRKFVLHIRDCSNTQIKMPLHVDDNSSRILVLTKRDGSIELQHDHRHADGSSDALTLYGGYSSADSTGNVTNFPESVESIEITKAHAPNRTYPSVWSIILSSEDITYQVVRPGRTIKSNFKFTDMVAHPPKAWDLSTPISTIAPSEQLLDLSGRFLTLTETNDDFLRGRSGSIERTLPDRSYSGVKQASYQAGQLLQEFNAIALHKLSHEDTLTAALLKRDLELLAEASEHHWLFFDVTAYNGGYVMSSELVSALNSIDLAVPDGVEHYLSLFTDAGRFIDELTNKLQGQRQRGILLPKAAIPKIRSLYSGVRESLEELTRVDSSRLKSVTPDLAQYLEDETASVLHKVLSPALDRLLDELGDDYMAQAPKAAGLYQYPGGDAYYQYLIQRETSLDLTPDQIHQMGLLAMEDVHKQMQAIRQKLGFTGTAVEFHKQLTNVKRLYDDSPEEVEQRYLAYVDRIKPHLAKYFSKKPQKPYGVKRASPMAELSMAAGYYSGGATGEPGYYYYNGSNLDSSSMISAGFLIYHELVPGHHFHLSLVKENQQLSVYRRGIRMNAFTEGWANYAAHLALEMGMLDDPYDHYGFLLSHAFISARLVLDTGLNHKGWSLDKASRYMLENTVSSESQVVSEVLRYAVNSPAQALTYKLGYDKILGLRQTYKEALGEHFELKKFHSAMLSSGTLSMPVLEQHIQWFIEEELKKSTVTAND
;
A
#
# COMPACT_ATOMS: atom_id res chain seq x y z
N MET A 1 -17.26 -24.00 7.88
CA MET A 1 -16.70 -24.84 8.96
C MET A 1 -16.06 -23.90 9.98
N ILE A 2 -16.68 -23.73 11.14
CA ILE A 2 -16.34 -22.69 12.13
C ILE A 2 -15.33 -23.27 13.12
N ILE A 3 -14.11 -22.75 13.14
CA ILE A 3 -13.15 -23.09 14.20
C ILE A 3 -13.53 -22.28 15.43
N LYS A 4 -14.21 -22.94 16.36
CA LYS A 4 -14.38 -22.47 17.74
C LYS A 4 -13.00 -22.49 18.43
N SER A 5 -12.58 -21.36 18.97
CA SER A 5 -11.45 -21.25 19.88
C SER A 5 -11.84 -21.83 21.26
N GLY A 6 -11.76 -23.15 21.38
CA GLY A 6 -11.91 -23.85 22.65
C GLY A 6 -10.61 -23.78 23.46
N LYS A 7 -10.62 -23.05 24.57
CA LYS A 7 -9.60 -23.18 25.63
C LYS A 7 -9.67 -24.61 26.19
N ILE A 8 -8.61 -25.39 26.00
CA ILE A 8 -8.43 -26.68 26.66
C ILE A 8 -7.32 -26.54 27.70
N SER A 9 -7.69 -26.43 28.97
CA SER A 9 -6.81 -26.73 30.09
C SER A 9 -6.70 -28.24 30.21
N THR A 10 -5.52 -28.81 29.89
CA THR A 10 -5.20 -30.20 30.26
C THR A 10 -4.03 -30.19 31.24
N ILE A 11 -4.32 -30.60 32.47
CA ILE A 11 -3.35 -30.95 33.50
C ILE A 11 -2.72 -32.29 33.07
N VAL A 12 -1.42 -32.32 32.80
CA VAL A 12 -0.64 -33.56 32.68
C VAL A 12 0.49 -33.50 33.71
N ALA A 13 0.43 -34.43 34.64
CA ALA A 13 1.46 -34.68 35.64
C ALA A 13 2.71 -35.25 34.96
N ILE A 14 3.85 -34.57 35.14
CA ILE A 14 5.16 -35.01 34.67
C ILE A 14 5.79 -35.88 35.76
N VAL A 15 5.95 -37.18 35.46
CA VAL A 15 6.87 -38.07 36.19
C VAL A 15 8.27 -37.82 35.63
N GLY A 16 9.15 -37.31 36.50
CA GLY A 16 10.54 -37.02 36.16
C GLY A 16 11.37 -38.29 35.99
N ILE A 17 12.06 -38.39 34.86
CA ILE A 17 13.28 -39.17 34.73
C ILE A 17 14.37 -38.17 34.35
N ALA A 18 15.24 -37.89 35.33
CA ALA A 18 16.37 -37.00 35.20
C ALA A 18 17.46 -37.68 34.35
N THR A 19 17.64 -37.20 33.13
CA THR A 19 18.93 -37.30 32.42
C THR A 19 19.57 -35.93 32.43
N SER A 20 20.61 -35.80 33.24
CA SER A 20 21.44 -34.60 33.35
C SER A 20 22.16 -34.33 32.03
N LEU A 21 21.64 -33.41 31.24
CA LEU A 21 22.43 -32.62 30.31
C LEU A 21 22.50 -31.23 30.93
N MET A 22 23.68 -30.88 31.42
CA MET A 22 24.01 -29.51 31.78
C MET A 22 23.92 -28.66 30.51
N SER A 23 22.75 -28.08 30.27
CA SER A 23 22.62 -26.90 29.41
C SER A 23 23.26 -25.75 30.18
N ALA A 24 24.55 -25.53 29.95
CA ALA A 24 25.12 -24.21 30.20
C ALA A 24 24.26 -23.22 29.42
N SER A 25 23.55 -22.35 30.14
CA SER A 25 22.95 -21.15 29.57
C SER A 25 24.09 -20.34 28.96
N VAL A 26 24.28 -20.49 27.65
CA VAL A 26 25.08 -19.54 26.88
C VAL A 26 24.28 -18.26 26.88
N GLY A 27 24.56 -17.37 27.83
CA GLY A 27 24.21 -15.96 27.67
C GLY A 27 24.80 -15.51 26.36
N ALA A 28 23.99 -14.94 25.46
CA ALA A 28 24.48 -14.34 24.24
C ALA A 28 25.58 -13.34 24.64
N LEU A 29 26.82 -13.58 24.20
CA LEU A 29 27.92 -12.65 24.41
C LEU A 29 27.57 -11.35 23.67
N ASP A 30 27.55 -10.22 24.38
CA ASP A 30 27.34 -8.90 23.78
C ASP A 30 28.32 -8.71 22.61
N SER A 31 27.77 -8.41 21.42
CA SER A 31 28.58 -8.16 20.24
C SER A 31 29.44 -6.90 20.43
N ASN A 32 30.54 -6.75 19.68
CA ASN A 32 31.33 -5.52 19.70
C ASN A 32 30.48 -4.29 19.35
N GLN A 33 29.48 -4.46 18.48
CA GLN A 33 28.53 -3.42 18.11
C GLN A 33 27.61 -3.05 19.29
N ASP A 34 27.12 -4.02 20.06
CA ASP A 34 26.32 -3.74 21.27
C ASP A 34 27.11 -2.93 22.29
N LYS A 35 28.37 -3.32 22.53
CA LYS A 35 29.27 -2.59 23.44
C LYS A 35 29.53 -1.16 22.96
N PHE A 36 29.78 -0.99 21.66
CA PHE A 36 29.98 0.32 21.04
C PHE A 36 28.74 1.21 21.19
N PHE A 37 27.56 0.68 20.85
CA PHE A 37 26.29 1.39 20.93
C PHE A 37 25.96 1.79 22.38
N ASP A 38 26.13 0.85 23.31
CA ASP A 38 25.87 1.07 24.73
C ASP A 38 26.85 2.06 25.35
N SER A 39 28.10 2.12 24.87
CA SER A 39 29.09 3.12 25.29
C SER A 39 28.64 4.53 24.93
N ILE A 40 28.07 4.75 23.74
CA ILE A 40 27.49 6.06 23.39
C ILE A 40 26.27 6.35 24.25
N ARG A 41 25.38 5.37 24.41
CA ARG A 41 24.14 5.49 25.20
C ARG A 41 24.40 5.88 26.65
N ALA A 42 25.53 5.48 27.25
CA ALA A 42 25.91 5.86 28.61
C ALA A 42 26.05 7.39 28.82
N HIS A 43 26.18 8.15 27.73
CA HIS A 43 26.26 9.62 27.74
C HIS A 43 24.94 10.30 27.36
N CYS A 44 23.81 9.57 27.33
CA CYS A 44 22.52 10.14 26.97
C CYS A 44 22.14 11.36 27.84
N GLY A 45 21.53 12.36 27.20
CA GLY A 45 21.17 13.65 27.78
C GLY A 45 22.33 14.63 27.96
N LYS A 46 23.58 14.29 27.60
CA LYS A 46 24.74 15.18 27.79
C LYS A 46 25.14 15.88 26.49
N ALA A 47 25.64 17.11 26.62
CA ALA A 47 26.16 17.91 25.52
C ALA A 47 27.63 18.29 25.76
N PHE A 48 28.44 18.21 24.71
CA PHE A 48 29.89 18.40 24.77
C PHE A 48 30.34 19.43 23.74
N SER A 49 31.17 20.38 24.19
CA SER A 49 31.89 21.29 23.31
C SER A 49 32.94 20.52 22.51
N GLY A 50 33.14 20.89 21.24
CA GLY A 50 34.11 20.24 20.38
C GLY A 50 34.82 21.17 19.42
N SER A 51 35.74 20.58 18.68
CA SER A 51 36.50 21.23 17.60
C SER A 51 36.34 20.43 16.31
N VAL A 52 36.63 21.07 15.17
CA VAL A 52 36.64 20.40 13.86
C VAL A 52 37.94 20.70 13.12
N GLU A 53 38.46 19.68 12.47
CA GLU A 53 39.57 19.75 11.53
C GLU A 53 39.06 19.38 10.15
N ASP A 54 39.36 20.20 9.13
CA ASP A 54 39.09 19.91 7.74
C ASP A 54 40.42 19.87 6.99
N SER A 55 40.74 18.74 6.38
CA SER A 55 41.99 18.54 5.65
C SER A 55 42.02 19.26 4.30
N SER A 56 40.89 19.84 3.87
CA SER A 56 40.86 20.76 2.74
C SER A 56 41.27 22.16 3.20
N ASN A 57 41.77 23.00 2.28
CA ASN A 57 42.06 24.42 2.56
C ASN A 57 40.78 25.27 2.75
N SER A 58 39.67 24.66 3.18
CA SER A 58 38.40 25.34 3.41
C SER A 58 38.42 26.10 4.73
N THR A 59 38.00 27.36 4.70
CA THR A 59 37.80 28.19 5.90
C THR A 59 36.39 28.07 6.47
N ALA A 60 35.56 27.16 5.93
CA ALA A 60 34.13 27.08 6.23
C ALA A 60 33.82 26.89 7.73
N TYR A 61 34.73 26.27 8.48
CA TYR A 61 34.54 25.96 9.90
C TYR A 61 35.47 26.72 10.85
N THR A 62 36.36 27.57 10.33
CA THR A 62 37.32 28.31 11.15
C THR A 62 36.59 29.24 12.13
N GLY A 63 36.86 29.07 13.43
CA GLY A 63 36.29 29.91 14.50
C GLY A 63 34.84 29.62 14.88
N ARG A 64 34.21 28.59 14.29
CA ARG A 64 32.83 28.19 14.64
C ARG A 64 32.80 27.31 15.88
N LYS A 65 31.71 27.40 16.65
CA LYS A 65 31.48 26.60 17.85
C LYS A 65 30.76 25.29 17.50
N PHE A 66 31.34 24.17 17.88
CA PHE A 66 30.73 22.84 17.69
C PHE A 66 30.22 22.30 19.02
N VAL A 67 28.99 21.79 19.05
CA VAL A 67 28.43 21.08 20.20
C VAL A 67 27.77 19.79 19.73
N LEU A 68 28.20 18.65 20.28
CA LEU A 68 27.52 17.37 20.11
C LEU A 68 26.61 17.12 21.31
N HIS A 69 25.33 16.89 21.07
CA HIS A 69 24.36 16.54 22.10
C HIS A 69 23.91 15.10 21.89
N ILE A 70 24.21 14.19 22.82
CA ILE A 70 23.70 12.82 22.76
C ILE A 70 22.32 12.84 23.40
N ARG A 71 21.26 13.07 22.61
CA ARG A 71 19.97 13.55 23.12
C ARG A 71 18.98 12.44 23.43
N ASP A 72 18.58 11.68 22.41
CA ASP A 72 17.54 10.65 22.53
C ASP A 72 18.18 9.28 22.41
N CYS A 73 17.95 8.41 23.40
CA CYS A 73 18.52 7.07 23.37
C CYS A 73 17.50 6.04 23.82
N SER A 74 17.35 4.99 23.01
CA SER A 74 16.62 3.78 23.33
C SER A 74 17.57 2.58 23.27
N ASN A 75 17.02 1.36 23.37
CA ASN A 75 17.80 0.14 23.15
C ASN A 75 18.18 -0.07 21.68
N THR A 76 17.52 0.63 20.76
CA THR A 76 17.64 0.40 19.32
C THR A 76 18.02 1.65 18.53
N GLN A 77 17.91 2.86 19.09
CA GLN A 77 18.26 4.10 18.40
C GLN A 77 18.94 5.12 19.32
N ILE A 78 19.92 5.85 18.79
CA ILE A 78 20.53 7.04 19.42
C ILE A 78 20.50 8.20 18.43
N LYS A 79 19.98 9.35 18.85
CA LYS A 79 20.04 10.61 18.09
C LYS A 79 21.03 11.57 18.73
N MET A 80 21.98 12.04 17.92
CA MET A 80 23.03 12.96 18.36
C MET A 80 23.06 14.23 17.51
N PRO A 81 22.27 15.27 17.85
CA PRO A 81 22.39 16.57 17.23
C PRO A 81 23.81 17.15 17.28
N LEU A 82 24.27 17.65 16.15
CA LEU A 82 25.53 18.35 15.97
C LEU A 82 25.25 19.82 15.64
N HIS A 83 25.41 20.69 16.64
CA HIS A 83 25.19 22.12 16.51
C HIS A 83 26.47 22.81 16.04
N VAL A 84 26.33 23.71 15.06
CA VAL A 84 27.40 24.58 14.58
C VAL A 84 26.93 26.02 14.73
N ASP A 85 27.46 26.71 15.74
CA ASP A 85 26.93 27.98 16.21
C ASP A 85 25.43 27.84 16.54
N ASP A 86 24.57 28.66 15.94
CA ASP A 86 23.11 28.59 16.09
C ASP A 86 22.43 27.61 15.10
N ASN A 87 23.21 27.01 14.19
CA ASN A 87 22.69 26.06 13.21
C ASN A 87 22.54 24.67 13.86
N SER A 88 21.29 24.22 13.95
CA SER A 88 20.91 22.94 14.57
C SER A 88 20.34 21.95 13.54
N SER A 89 20.83 22.04 12.30
CA SER A 89 20.30 21.29 11.17
C SER A 89 20.72 19.83 11.11
N ARG A 90 21.79 19.42 11.81
CA ARG A 90 22.43 18.11 11.63
C ARG A 90 22.17 17.22 12.82
N ILE A 91 21.63 16.04 12.60
CA ILE A 91 21.47 14.99 13.61
C ILE A 91 22.11 13.71 13.09
N LEU A 92 23.04 13.14 13.87
CA LEU A 92 23.55 11.80 13.61
C LEU A 92 22.59 10.80 14.23
N VAL A 93 22.08 9.87 13.44
CA VAL A 93 21.13 8.84 13.90
C VAL A 93 21.82 7.49 13.80
N LEU A 94 22.00 6.81 14.94
CA LEU A 94 22.47 5.43 15.01
C LEU A 94 21.30 4.52 15.29
N THR A 95 21.08 3.52 14.43
CA THR A 95 20.00 2.54 14.59
C THR A 95 20.58 1.12 14.57
N LYS A 96 20.27 0.30 15.58
CA LYS A 96 20.59 -1.13 15.55
C LYS A 96 19.72 -1.83 14.51
N ARG A 97 20.34 -2.57 13.62
CA ARG A 97 19.73 -3.47 12.62
C ARG A 97 20.28 -4.88 12.86
N ASP A 98 19.66 -5.91 12.29
CA ASP A 98 20.03 -7.30 12.54
C ASP A 98 21.54 -7.57 12.33
N GLY A 99 22.31 -7.59 13.43
CA GLY A 99 23.77 -7.78 13.42
C GLY A 99 24.61 -6.60 12.88
N SER A 100 24.05 -5.39 12.77
CA SER A 100 24.80 -4.18 12.37
C SER A 100 24.26 -2.90 13.01
N ILE A 101 25.03 -1.82 12.93
CA ILE A 101 24.57 -0.46 13.27
C ILE A 101 24.50 0.35 11.99
N GLU A 102 23.35 0.96 11.73
CA GLU A 102 23.17 1.92 10.64
C GLU A 102 23.45 3.34 11.17
N LEU A 103 24.33 4.08 10.49
CA LEU A 103 24.51 5.52 10.70
C LEU A 103 23.77 6.28 9.59
N GLN A 104 22.95 7.25 9.97
CA GLN A 104 22.28 8.18 9.06
C GLN A 104 22.53 9.64 9.48
N HIS A 105 22.54 10.54 8.51
CA HIS A 105 22.64 11.99 8.72
C HIS A 105 21.29 12.63 8.45
N ASP A 106 20.51 12.92 9.49
CA ASP A 106 19.26 13.64 9.37
C ASP A 106 19.55 15.15 9.30
N HIS A 107 19.29 15.74 8.14
CA HIS A 107 19.42 17.16 7.86
C HIS A 107 18.05 17.84 7.78
N ARG A 108 17.89 18.96 8.51
CA ARG A 108 16.63 19.70 8.63
C ARG A 108 16.77 21.18 8.27
N HIS A 109 15.66 21.79 7.86
CA HIS A 109 15.49 23.24 7.84
C HIS A 109 15.02 23.75 9.20
N ALA A 110 15.09 25.07 9.42
CA ALA A 110 14.78 25.68 10.72
C ALA A 110 13.30 25.54 11.14
N ASP A 111 12.41 25.30 10.18
CA ASP A 111 10.99 25.00 10.39
C ASP A 111 10.73 23.51 10.72
N GLY A 112 11.78 22.69 10.74
CA GLY A 112 11.75 21.25 11.00
C GLY A 112 11.43 20.37 9.81
N SER A 113 11.21 20.95 8.62
CA SER A 113 11.12 20.18 7.39
C SER A 113 12.46 19.53 7.03
N SER A 114 12.43 18.41 6.30
CA SER A 114 13.63 17.69 5.88
C SER A 114 14.34 18.40 4.73
N ASP A 115 15.67 18.44 4.78
CA ASP A 115 16.52 18.84 3.65
C ASP A 115 16.57 17.71 2.60
N ALA A 116 16.69 18.04 1.32
CA ALA A 116 16.79 17.04 0.24
C ALA A 116 18.03 16.13 0.38
N LEU A 117 19.13 16.64 0.94
CA LEU A 117 20.32 15.86 1.28
C LEU A 117 20.23 15.38 2.74
N THR A 118 19.36 14.42 3.01
CA THR A 118 19.12 13.85 4.34
C THR A 118 19.12 12.32 4.32
N LEU A 119 19.21 11.69 5.50
CA LEU A 119 19.11 10.25 5.74
C LEU A 119 20.10 9.38 4.94
N TYR A 120 21.21 9.96 4.48
CA TYR A 120 22.32 9.25 3.88
C TYR A 120 23.32 8.78 4.95
N GLY A 121 24.08 7.73 4.65
CA GLY A 121 25.06 7.13 5.54
C GLY A 121 25.46 5.70 5.15
N GLY A 122 25.66 4.84 6.14
CA GLY A 122 26.25 3.52 5.93
C GLY A 122 26.00 2.56 7.08
N TYR A 123 26.32 1.29 6.85
CA TYR A 123 26.24 0.23 7.85
C TYR A 123 27.61 -0.03 8.47
N SER A 124 27.63 -0.38 9.74
CA SER A 124 28.86 -0.75 10.45
C SER A 124 29.57 -1.88 9.73
N SER A 125 30.85 -1.69 9.43
CA SER A 125 31.68 -2.69 8.77
C SER A 125 32.03 -3.85 9.72
N ALA A 126 32.34 -5.03 9.15
CA ALA A 126 32.64 -6.23 9.93
C ALA A 126 33.91 -6.11 10.79
N ASP A 127 34.82 -5.20 10.46
CA ASP A 127 36.03 -4.87 11.22
C ASP A 127 35.79 -3.88 12.37
N SER A 128 34.53 -3.51 12.63
CA SER A 128 34.19 -2.63 13.75
C SER A 128 34.54 -3.27 15.10
N THR A 129 35.19 -2.48 15.95
CA THR A 129 35.59 -2.85 17.32
C THR A 129 34.61 -2.23 18.33
N GLY A 130 34.74 -2.57 19.61
CA GLY A 130 33.94 -1.92 20.66
C GLY A 130 34.14 -0.40 20.77
N ASN A 131 35.22 0.14 20.18
CA ASN A 131 35.60 1.54 20.29
C ASN A 131 35.67 2.27 18.93
N VAL A 132 35.74 1.56 17.80
CA VAL A 132 35.84 2.15 16.47
C VAL A 132 34.85 1.46 15.56
N THR A 133 33.90 2.22 15.04
CA THR A 133 32.94 1.72 14.05
C THR A 133 33.08 2.55 12.78
N ASN A 134 33.37 1.89 11.66
CA ASN A 134 33.36 2.50 10.34
C ASN A 134 32.03 2.20 9.66
N PHE A 135 31.52 3.18 8.94
CA PHE A 135 30.29 3.14 8.17
C PHE A 135 30.66 3.52 6.73
N PRO A 136 31.11 2.56 5.91
CA PRO A 136 31.29 2.78 4.48
C PRO A 136 29.97 3.22 3.86
N GLU A 137 30.03 4.16 2.93
CA GLU A 137 28.84 4.67 2.28
C GLU A 137 28.09 3.58 1.53
N SER A 138 26.81 3.44 1.89
CA SER A 138 25.89 2.49 1.26
C SER A 138 25.58 2.89 -0.19
N VAL A 139 25.25 1.92 -1.04
CA VAL A 139 24.84 2.18 -2.43
C VAL A 139 23.64 3.13 -2.47
N GLU A 140 22.70 2.92 -1.56
CA GLU A 140 21.54 3.77 -1.31
C GLU A 140 21.93 5.22 -1.01
N SER A 141 22.98 5.41 -0.22
CA SER A 141 23.44 6.75 0.16
C SER A 141 24.18 7.44 -0.97
N ILE A 142 24.89 6.67 -1.82
CA ILE A 142 25.47 7.20 -3.06
C ILE A 142 24.36 7.74 -3.98
N GLU A 143 23.21 7.07 -4.06
CA GLU A 143 22.07 7.56 -4.85
C GLU A 143 21.55 8.90 -4.33
N ILE A 144 21.23 8.99 -3.02
CA ILE A 144 20.77 10.23 -2.37
C ILE A 144 21.76 11.38 -2.61
N THR A 145 23.04 11.09 -2.39
CA THR A 145 24.08 12.13 -2.37
C THR A 145 24.49 12.54 -3.78
N LYS A 146 24.46 11.65 -4.79
CA LYS A 146 24.62 12.05 -6.20
C LYS A 146 23.49 12.94 -6.67
N ALA A 147 22.25 12.67 -6.26
CA ALA A 147 21.09 13.47 -6.64
C ALA A 147 21.16 14.90 -6.07
N HIS A 148 21.57 15.05 -4.80
CA HIS A 148 21.48 16.33 -4.10
C HIS A 148 22.84 16.99 -3.80
N ALA A 149 23.95 16.32 -4.09
CA ALA A 149 25.33 16.83 -3.99
C ALA A 149 26.24 16.28 -5.11
N PRO A 150 25.91 16.51 -6.40
CA PRO A 150 26.57 15.87 -7.55
C PRO A 150 28.09 16.14 -7.64
N ASN A 151 28.54 17.28 -7.12
CA ASN A 151 29.96 17.70 -7.16
C ASN A 151 30.82 17.11 -6.02
N ARG A 152 30.25 16.24 -5.19
CA ARG A 152 30.96 15.60 -4.08
C ARG A 152 31.88 14.50 -4.60
N THR A 153 32.98 14.21 -3.89
CA THR A 153 33.80 13.01 -4.16
C THR A 153 33.24 11.79 -3.43
N TYR A 154 33.41 10.61 -4.04
CA TYR A 154 32.81 9.34 -3.61
C TYR A 154 33.82 8.18 -3.67
N PRO A 155 33.61 7.10 -2.89
CA PRO A 155 32.65 6.97 -1.79
C PRO A 155 33.15 7.66 -0.51
N SER A 156 32.25 7.94 0.42
CA SER A 156 32.62 8.38 1.78
C SER A 156 32.76 7.18 2.72
N VAL A 157 33.60 7.32 3.75
CA VAL A 157 33.61 6.43 4.92
C VAL A 157 33.44 7.32 6.14
N TRP A 158 32.36 7.10 6.89
CA TRP A 158 32.17 7.74 8.18
C TRP A 158 32.74 6.86 9.28
N SER A 159 33.27 7.46 10.33
CA SER A 159 33.80 6.73 11.47
C SER A 159 33.37 7.41 12.77
N ILE A 160 32.94 6.61 13.74
CA ILE A 160 32.79 7.06 15.12
C ILE A 160 33.82 6.32 15.97
N ILE A 161 34.68 7.08 16.63
CA ILE A 161 35.80 6.59 17.43
C ILE A 161 35.56 7.04 18.87
N LEU A 162 35.53 6.08 19.79
CA LEU A 162 35.33 6.26 21.22
C LEU A 162 36.63 5.96 21.95
N SER A 163 36.95 6.80 22.92
CA SER A 163 37.91 6.49 23.97
C SER A 163 37.22 6.63 25.33
N SER A 164 37.97 6.44 26.41
CA SER A 164 37.47 6.77 27.75
C SER A 164 37.28 8.27 27.98
N GLU A 165 37.87 9.12 27.14
CA GLU A 165 37.92 10.58 27.34
C GLU A 165 37.13 11.37 26.30
N ASP A 166 36.92 10.81 25.11
CA ASP A 166 36.32 11.53 23.99
C ASP A 166 35.50 10.66 23.03
N ILE A 167 34.68 11.36 22.24
CA ILE A 167 34.01 10.85 21.04
C ILE A 167 34.48 11.67 19.85
N THR A 168 34.90 10.98 18.80
CA THR A 168 35.27 11.57 17.52
C THR A 168 34.33 11.09 16.44
N TYR A 169 33.79 12.03 15.65
CA TYR A 169 33.06 11.74 14.43
C TYR A 169 33.88 12.23 13.24
N GLN A 170 34.11 11.35 12.26
CA GLN A 170 34.96 11.61 11.11
C GLN A 170 34.27 11.20 9.81
N VAL A 171 34.54 11.94 8.74
CA VAL A 171 34.27 11.50 7.37
C VAL A 171 35.54 11.59 6.53
N VAL A 172 35.86 10.51 5.85
CA VAL A 172 36.97 10.40 4.90
C VAL A 172 36.39 10.16 3.52
N ARG A 173 36.82 10.96 2.54
CA ARG A 173 36.51 10.74 1.11
C ARG A 173 37.67 11.21 0.24
N PRO A 174 37.75 10.85 -1.05
CA PRO A 174 38.85 11.26 -1.90
C PRO A 174 39.08 12.78 -1.86
N GLY A 175 40.29 13.19 -1.46
CA GLY A 175 40.71 14.59 -1.39
C GLY A 175 40.21 15.42 -0.20
N ARG A 176 39.43 14.86 0.74
CA ARG A 176 38.95 15.61 1.91
C ARG A 176 38.65 14.71 3.11
N THR A 177 39.15 15.08 4.28
CA THR A 177 38.83 14.49 5.57
C THR A 177 38.29 15.57 6.50
N ILE A 178 37.16 15.32 7.14
CA ILE A 178 36.61 16.19 8.18
C ILE A 178 36.54 15.38 9.47
N LYS A 179 37.09 15.91 10.57
CA LYS A 179 37.14 15.24 11.87
C LYS A 179 36.66 16.19 12.96
N SER A 180 35.61 15.81 13.68
CA SER A 180 35.08 16.54 14.83
C SER A 180 35.35 15.75 16.11
N ASN A 181 35.97 16.39 17.11
CA ASN A 181 36.33 15.77 18.39
C ASN A 181 35.64 16.48 19.56
N PHE A 182 35.08 15.68 20.48
CA PHE A 182 34.34 16.14 21.65
C PHE A 182 34.81 15.39 22.89
N LYS A 183 35.36 16.11 23.88
CA LYS A 183 35.79 15.51 25.14
C LYS A 183 34.62 15.37 26.09
N PHE A 184 34.51 14.23 26.76
CA PHE A 184 33.47 13.98 27.75
C PHE A 184 33.62 14.85 29.01
N THR A 185 34.78 15.45 29.23
CA THR A 185 35.02 16.44 30.29
C THR A 185 34.49 17.82 29.95
N ASP A 186 34.34 18.15 28.67
CA ASP A 186 34.02 19.51 28.19
C ASP A 186 32.50 19.67 28.06
N MET A 187 31.78 19.32 29.13
CA MET A 187 30.33 19.41 29.19
C MET A 187 29.84 20.86 29.13
N VAL A 188 28.79 21.09 28.36
CA VAL A 188 28.13 22.38 28.22
C VAL A 188 26.65 22.27 28.59
N ALA A 189 26.01 23.42 28.84
CA ALA A 189 24.56 23.49 28.95
C ALA A 189 23.90 22.96 27.66
N HIS A 190 22.66 22.45 27.78
CA HIS A 190 21.94 21.94 26.62
C HIS A 190 21.86 23.00 25.51
N PRO A 191 22.25 22.66 24.27
CA PRO A 191 22.14 23.57 23.14
C PRO A 191 20.66 23.85 22.82
N PRO A 192 20.36 24.81 21.93
CA PRO A 192 19.01 25.01 21.39
C PRO A 192 18.40 23.68 20.90
N LYS A 193 17.07 23.62 20.84
CA LYS A 193 16.38 22.45 20.29
C LYS A 193 16.89 22.18 18.88
N ALA A 194 17.28 20.94 18.60
CA ALA A 194 17.54 20.54 17.23
C ALA A 194 16.24 20.60 16.44
N TRP A 195 16.36 20.85 15.14
CA TRP A 195 15.21 21.15 14.30
C TRP A 195 14.33 19.93 13.99
N ASP A 196 14.66 18.73 14.48
CA ASP A 196 13.80 17.53 14.36
C ASP A 196 12.73 17.40 15.47
N LEU A 197 12.74 18.27 16.48
CA LEU A 197 11.72 18.31 17.52
C LEU A 197 10.58 19.24 17.12
N SER A 198 9.38 18.69 16.93
CA SER A 198 8.17 19.51 16.81
C SER A 198 7.90 20.27 18.12
N THR A 199 7.28 21.44 17.99
CA THR A 199 6.75 22.19 19.13
C THR A 199 5.79 21.27 19.90
N PRO A 200 5.91 21.14 21.24
CA PRO A 200 5.03 20.24 21.98
C PRO A 200 3.57 20.63 21.75
N ILE A 201 2.79 19.72 21.14
CA ILE A 201 1.33 19.80 21.06
C ILE A 201 0.80 19.52 22.47
N SER A 202 0.87 20.51 23.34
CA SER A 202 0.51 20.35 24.75
C SER A 202 -0.35 21.52 25.23
N THR A 203 -1.58 21.57 24.71
CA THR A 203 -2.75 22.23 25.35
C THR A 203 -4.10 21.77 24.77
N ILE A 204 -4.16 21.15 23.59
CA ILE A 204 -5.40 20.77 22.89
C ILE A 204 -5.92 19.36 23.25
N ALA A 205 -7.21 19.08 23.00
CA ALA A 205 -7.85 17.83 23.39
C ALA A 205 -7.33 16.62 22.58
N PRO A 206 -7.32 15.38 23.12
CA PRO A 206 -6.83 14.19 22.39
C PRO A 206 -7.51 13.94 21.04
N SER A 207 -8.80 14.26 20.90
CA SER A 207 -9.52 14.16 19.63
C SER A 207 -9.05 15.19 18.60
N GLU A 208 -8.66 16.39 19.04
CA GLU A 208 -8.10 17.44 18.18
C GLU A 208 -6.68 17.08 17.75
N GLN A 209 -5.87 16.49 18.65
CA GLN A 209 -4.56 15.93 18.31
C GLN A 209 -4.67 14.85 17.25
N LEU A 210 -5.62 13.92 17.42
CA LEU A 210 -5.85 12.85 16.46
C LEU A 210 -6.30 13.39 15.09
N LEU A 211 -7.18 14.40 15.09
CA LEU A 211 -7.64 15.04 13.86
C LEU A 211 -6.50 15.73 13.11
N ASP A 212 -5.68 16.53 13.81
CA ASP A 212 -4.49 17.17 13.24
C ASP A 212 -3.52 16.14 12.64
N LEU A 213 -3.21 15.10 13.41
CA LEU A 213 -2.28 14.06 12.99
C LEU A 213 -2.80 13.27 11.78
N SER A 214 -4.11 13.01 11.72
CA SER A 214 -4.73 12.38 10.56
C SER A 214 -4.69 13.27 9.31
N GLY A 215 -4.79 14.60 9.47
CA GLY A 215 -4.65 15.56 8.39
C GLY A 215 -3.21 15.63 7.86
N ARG A 216 -2.22 15.70 8.75
CA ARG A 216 -0.79 15.68 8.39
C ARG A 216 -0.39 14.35 7.74
N PHE A 217 -0.93 13.23 8.22
CA PHE A 217 -0.75 11.93 7.57
C PHE A 217 -1.33 11.92 6.15
N LEU A 218 -2.55 12.44 5.95
CA LEU A 218 -3.12 12.56 4.61
C LEU A 218 -2.21 13.37 3.68
N THR A 219 -1.76 14.56 4.09
CA THR A 219 -0.83 15.39 3.32
C THR A 219 0.46 14.64 2.97
N LEU A 220 1.01 13.88 3.92
CA LEU A 220 2.19 13.05 3.68
C LEU A 220 1.91 11.93 2.65
N THR A 221 0.75 11.28 2.70
CA THR A 221 0.40 10.23 1.75
C THR A 221 0.03 10.76 0.36
N GLU A 222 -0.66 11.90 0.28
CA GLU A 222 -1.03 12.55 -0.99
C GLU A 222 0.22 12.94 -1.80
N THR A 223 1.31 13.29 -1.11
CA THR A 223 2.59 13.60 -1.75
C THR A 223 3.38 12.35 -2.17
N ASN A 224 3.02 11.13 -1.76
CA ASN A 224 3.87 9.93 -1.94
C ASN A 224 3.16 8.65 -2.47
N ASP A 225 1.83 8.60 -2.52
CA ASP A 225 1.07 7.37 -2.86
C ASP A 225 0.23 7.52 -4.14
N ASP A 226 0.40 6.59 -5.10
CA ASP A 226 -0.27 6.58 -6.43
C ASP A 226 -1.78 6.28 -6.37
N PHE A 227 -2.31 5.76 -5.26
CA PHE A 227 -3.71 5.34 -5.14
C PHE A 227 -4.53 6.28 -4.24
N LEU A 228 -3.86 7.07 -3.38
CA LEU A 228 -4.50 8.01 -2.45
C LEU A 228 -4.63 9.44 -2.98
N ARG A 229 -3.88 9.81 -4.03
CA ARG A 229 -3.88 11.13 -4.69
C ARG A 229 -5.23 11.58 -5.28
N GLY A 230 -6.16 10.66 -5.54
CA GLY A 230 -7.48 10.97 -6.12
C GLY A 230 -8.45 11.75 -5.21
N ARG A 231 -7.98 12.50 -4.20
CA ARG A 231 -8.82 13.10 -3.14
C ARG A 231 -8.75 14.60 -2.98
N SER A 232 -7.57 15.22 -3.13
CA SER A 232 -7.41 16.66 -2.96
C SER A 232 -7.76 17.44 -4.22
N GLY A 233 -7.70 16.80 -5.39
CA GLY A 233 -7.74 17.50 -6.66
C GLY A 233 -6.38 18.11 -6.97
N SER A 234 -5.90 17.82 -8.18
CA SER A 234 -4.65 18.25 -8.81
C SER A 234 -3.35 17.68 -8.23
N ILE A 235 -2.54 17.11 -9.12
CA ILE A 235 -1.08 17.23 -9.01
C ILE A 235 -0.82 18.73 -9.02
N GLU A 236 -0.54 19.33 -7.86
CA GLU A 236 -0.41 20.79 -7.77
C GLU A 236 0.80 21.31 -8.53
N ARG A 237 1.90 20.54 -8.60
CA ARG A 237 3.09 20.76 -9.46
C ARG A 237 3.98 19.51 -9.66
N THR A 238 3.88 18.48 -8.81
CA THR A 238 4.82 17.33 -8.81
C THR A 238 4.16 15.96 -8.61
N LEU A 239 4.55 15.01 -9.47
CA LEU A 239 4.35 13.56 -9.37
C LEU A 239 5.10 12.99 -8.16
N PRO A 240 4.78 11.76 -7.71
CA PRO A 240 5.46 11.18 -6.55
C PRO A 240 6.96 11.06 -6.75
N ASP A 241 7.71 11.18 -5.66
CA ASP A 241 9.12 10.83 -5.63
C ASP A 241 9.22 9.31 -5.40
N ARG A 242 9.52 8.58 -6.47
CA ARG A 242 9.67 7.12 -6.46
C ARG A 242 11.11 6.70 -6.23
N SER A 243 12.02 7.66 -6.02
CA SER A 243 13.41 7.36 -5.65
C SER A 243 13.49 6.70 -4.27
N TYR A 244 14.59 6.01 -4.01
CA TYR A 244 14.86 5.49 -2.67
C TYR A 244 14.90 6.62 -1.62
N SER A 245 15.40 7.81 -1.99
CA SER A 245 15.45 8.99 -1.11
C SER A 245 14.06 9.44 -0.68
N GLY A 246 13.16 9.64 -1.66
CA GLY A 246 11.79 10.08 -1.40
C GLY A 246 11.02 9.12 -0.52
N VAL A 247 11.07 7.82 -0.83
CA VAL A 247 10.42 6.78 -0.02
C VAL A 247 11.00 6.75 1.40
N LYS A 248 12.32 6.88 1.55
CA LYS A 248 12.99 6.93 2.86
C LYS A 248 12.59 8.16 3.68
N GLN A 249 12.48 9.31 3.04
CA GLN A 249 12.03 10.54 3.68
C GLN A 249 10.57 10.40 4.16
N ALA A 250 9.69 9.86 3.33
CA ALA A 250 8.29 9.62 3.69
C ALA A 250 8.16 8.63 4.86
N SER A 251 8.90 7.52 4.83
CA SER A 251 8.97 6.56 5.95
C SER A 251 9.46 7.22 7.24
N TYR A 252 10.47 8.06 7.15
CA TYR A 252 10.99 8.75 8.33
C TYR A 252 9.98 9.76 8.91
N GLN A 253 9.32 10.56 8.06
CA GLN A 253 8.26 11.48 8.49
C GLN A 253 7.08 10.74 9.12
N ALA A 254 6.69 9.58 8.57
CA ALA A 254 5.68 8.72 9.17
C ALA A 254 6.10 8.21 10.56
N GLY A 255 7.37 7.83 10.73
CA GLY A 255 7.94 7.47 12.03
C GLY A 255 7.85 8.60 13.06
N GLN A 256 8.04 9.87 12.65
CA GLN A 256 7.85 11.02 13.53
C GLN A 256 6.39 11.22 13.92
N LEU A 257 5.47 11.14 12.95
CA LEU A 257 4.04 11.20 13.22
C LEU A 257 3.59 10.05 14.14
N LEU A 258 4.16 8.86 14.01
CA LEU A 258 3.90 7.72 14.89
C LEU A 258 4.37 8.00 16.33
N GLN A 259 5.50 8.69 16.52
CA GLN A 259 5.94 9.11 17.86
C GLN A 259 4.98 10.11 18.50
N GLU A 260 4.49 11.09 17.73
CA GLU A 260 3.47 12.04 18.18
C GLU A 260 2.14 11.31 18.50
N PHE A 261 1.73 10.36 17.66
CA PHE A 261 0.55 9.53 17.89
C PHE A 261 0.62 8.79 19.23
N ASN A 262 1.78 8.22 19.57
CA ASN A 262 1.97 7.48 20.82
C ASN A 262 1.85 8.35 22.09
N ALA A 263 1.89 9.68 21.96
CA ALA A 263 1.65 10.60 23.06
C ALA A 263 0.16 10.92 23.30
N ILE A 264 -0.74 10.54 22.38
CA ILE A 264 -2.18 10.80 22.49
C ILE A 264 -2.77 9.95 23.62
N ALA A 265 -3.56 10.58 24.50
CA ALA A 265 -4.27 9.91 25.58
C ALA A 265 -5.49 9.12 25.06
N LEU A 266 -5.25 7.95 24.44
CA LEU A 266 -6.27 7.13 23.76
C LEU A 266 -7.49 6.79 24.63
N HIS A 267 -7.30 6.61 25.94
CA HIS A 267 -8.39 6.31 26.89
C HIS A 267 -9.42 7.44 27.07
N LYS A 268 -9.13 8.63 26.55
CA LYS A 268 -10.04 9.80 26.57
C LYS A 268 -10.79 9.97 25.23
N LEU A 269 -10.53 9.12 24.24
CA LEU A 269 -11.18 9.19 22.95
C LEU A 269 -12.59 8.59 23.00
N SER A 270 -13.46 9.07 22.11
CA SER A 270 -14.73 8.40 21.83
C SER A 270 -14.48 7.04 21.17
N HIS A 271 -15.53 6.20 21.06
CA HIS A 271 -15.42 4.94 20.32
C HIS A 271 -15.00 5.17 18.86
N GLU A 272 -15.67 6.09 18.16
CA GLU A 272 -15.34 6.41 16.75
C GLU A 272 -13.92 6.95 16.57
N ASP A 273 -13.45 7.78 17.52
CA ASP A 273 -12.07 8.27 17.52
C ASP A 273 -11.08 7.14 17.82
N THR A 274 -11.44 6.17 18.67
CA THR A 274 -10.60 4.99 18.94
C THR A 274 -10.44 4.14 17.68
N LEU A 275 -11.51 3.96 16.89
CA LEU A 275 -11.43 3.30 15.59
C LEU A 275 -10.51 4.09 14.64
N THR A 276 -10.60 5.43 14.63
CA THR A 276 -9.74 6.30 13.81
C THR A 276 -8.29 6.16 14.22
N ALA A 277 -8.02 6.16 15.52
CA ALA A 277 -6.68 6.02 16.07
C ALA A 277 -6.06 4.67 15.70
N ALA A 278 -6.82 3.58 15.77
CA ALA A 278 -6.32 2.25 15.40
C ALA A 278 -5.94 2.15 13.90
N LEU A 279 -6.73 2.78 13.03
CA LEU A 279 -6.44 2.83 11.59
C LEU A 279 -5.23 3.71 11.28
N LEU A 280 -5.16 4.89 11.89
CA LEU A 280 -4.07 5.84 11.69
C LEU A 280 -2.74 5.25 12.18
N LYS A 281 -2.75 4.58 13.33
CA LYS A 281 -1.57 3.89 13.87
C LYS A 281 -1.03 2.87 12.86
N ARG A 282 -1.91 2.00 12.36
CA ARG A 282 -1.56 0.98 11.36
C ARG A 282 -0.94 1.62 10.11
N ASP A 283 -1.59 2.65 9.57
CA ASP A 283 -1.13 3.26 8.32
C ASP A 283 0.21 3.99 8.50
N LEU A 284 0.44 4.59 9.68
CA LEU A 284 1.73 5.16 10.07
C LEU A 284 2.82 4.10 10.22
N GLU A 285 2.54 2.98 10.87
CA GLU A 285 3.46 1.84 11.01
C GLU A 285 3.87 1.31 9.63
N LEU A 286 2.90 1.05 8.75
CA LEU A 286 3.17 0.57 7.39
C LEU A 286 3.99 1.57 6.56
N LEU A 287 3.67 2.86 6.64
CA LEU A 287 4.43 3.88 5.90
C LEU A 287 5.86 4.03 6.47
N ALA A 288 6.02 3.93 7.78
CA ALA A 288 7.34 3.99 8.43
C ALA A 288 8.26 2.82 8.03
N GLU A 289 7.71 1.66 7.73
CA GLU A 289 8.44 0.47 7.28
C GLU A 289 8.65 0.42 5.75
N ALA A 290 7.91 1.21 4.96
CA ALA A 290 7.87 1.09 3.51
C ALA A 290 9.26 1.13 2.81
N SER A 291 10.19 1.95 3.30
CA SER A 291 11.55 2.06 2.75
C SER A 291 12.38 0.77 2.85
N GLU A 292 12.08 -0.11 3.81
CA GLU A 292 12.75 -1.41 3.97
C GLU A 292 12.43 -2.37 2.82
N HIS A 293 11.32 -2.12 2.13
CA HIS A 293 10.81 -2.96 1.04
C HIS A 293 10.97 -2.33 -0.34
N HIS A 294 11.62 -1.17 -0.45
CA HIS A 294 11.72 -0.39 -1.68
C HIS A 294 12.15 -1.23 -2.89
N TRP A 295 13.20 -2.05 -2.73
CA TRP A 295 13.78 -2.84 -3.81
C TRP A 295 12.96 -4.06 -4.21
N LEU A 296 12.10 -4.58 -3.32
CA LEU A 296 11.24 -5.75 -3.60
C LEU A 296 9.91 -5.37 -4.24
N PHE A 297 9.57 -4.07 -4.28
CA PHE A 297 8.40 -3.54 -4.97
C PHE A 297 8.75 -3.14 -6.41
N PHE A 298 7.98 -3.62 -7.39
CA PHE A 298 8.11 -3.22 -8.79
C PHE A 298 7.07 -2.15 -9.16
N ASP A 299 7.54 -0.95 -9.53
CA ASP A 299 6.67 0.11 -10.08
C ASP A 299 6.38 -0.14 -11.57
N VAL A 300 7.39 -0.61 -12.31
CA VAL A 300 7.31 -0.87 -13.74
C VAL A 300 6.63 -2.22 -13.97
N THR A 301 5.31 -2.20 -14.09
CA THR A 301 4.46 -3.39 -14.18
C THR A 301 3.43 -3.27 -15.29
N ALA A 302 2.93 -4.41 -15.76
CA ALA A 302 2.07 -4.47 -16.96
C ALA A 302 0.64 -3.93 -16.76
N TYR A 303 0.21 -3.70 -15.53
CA TYR A 303 -1.17 -3.31 -15.24
C TYR A 303 -1.26 -1.97 -14.51
N ASN A 304 -0.31 -1.69 -13.59
CA ASN A 304 -0.31 -0.44 -12.84
C ASN A 304 0.77 0.55 -13.31
N GLY A 305 1.87 0.09 -13.91
CA GLY A 305 3.05 0.94 -14.16
C GLY A 305 2.82 2.13 -15.12
N GLY A 306 1.83 2.04 -16.00
CA GLY A 306 1.46 3.13 -16.91
C GLY A 306 0.41 4.09 -16.35
N TYR A 307 -0.24 3.75 -15.23
CA TYR A 307 -1.42 4.46 -14.72
C TYR A 307 -1.14 5.93 -14.39
N VAL A 308 -0.02 6.23 -13.76
CA VAL A 308 0.40 7.60 -13.43
C VAL A 308 0.48 8.44 -14.71
N MET A 309 1.04 7.89 -15.79
CA MET A 309 1.20 8.60 -17.05
C MET A 309 -0.11 8.70 -17.85
N SER A 310 -0.86 7.60 -17.96
CA SER A 310 -2.06 7.54 -18.80
C SER A 310 -3.30 8.15 -18.14
N SER A 311 -3.31 8.30 -16.82
CA SER A 311 -4.51 8.69 -16.07
C SER A 311 -4.25 9.86 -15.13
N GLU A 312 -3.26 9.78 -14.23
CA GLU A 312 -3.05 10.86 -13.26
C GLU A 312 -2.52 12.14 -13.91
N LEU A 313 -1.47 12.02 -14.72
CA LEU A 313 -0.90 13.15 -15.45
C LEU A 313 -1.94 13.82 -16.34
N VAL A 314 -2.68 13.03 -17.14
CA VAL A 314 -3.74 13.55 -18.03
C VAL A 314 -4.83 14.26 -17.22
N SER A 315 -5.26 13.67 -16.09
CA SER A 315 -6.24 14.30 -15.22
C SER A 315 -5.73 15.61 -14.62
N ALA A 316 -4.47 15.68 -14.21
CA ALA A 316 -3.88 16.90 -13.68
C ALA A 316 -3.75 17.99 -14.73
N LEU A 317 -3.19 17.66 -15.91
CA LEU A 317 -3.10 18.56 -17.05
C LEU A 317 -4.47 19.15 -17.42
N ASN A 318 -5.54 18.36 -17.33
CA ASN A 318 -6.92 18.80 -17.58
C ASN A 318 -7.53 19.66 -16.48
N SER A 319 -7.02 19.57 -15.24
CA SER A 319 -7.51 20.35 -14.10
C SER A 319 -6.90 21.75 -13.99
N ILE A 320 -5.78 22.01 -14.68
CA ILE A 320 -5.10 23.31 -14.63
C ILE A 320 -5.91 24.37 -15.36
N ASP A 321 -6.18 25.49 -14.69
CA ASP A 321 -6.70 26.68 -15.35
C ASP A 321 -5.54 27.37 -16.11
N LEU A 322 -5.65 27.44 -17.44
CA LEU A 322 -4.61 28.04 -18.28
C LEU A 322 -4.69 29.58 -18.31
N ALA A 323 -5.79 30.17 -17.82
CA ALA A 323 -6.02 31.61 -17.87
C ALA A 323 -5.54 32.36 -16.61
N VAL A 324 -5.19 31.65 -15.53
CA VAL A 324 -4.63 32.28 -14.32
C VAL A 324 -3.14 32.62 -14.49
N PRO A 325 -2.60 33.59 -13.73
CA PRO A 325 -1.16 33.81 -13.66
C PRO A 325 -0.42 32.49 -13.34
N ASP A 326 0.65 32.22 -14.09
CA ASP A 326 1.47 31.00 -14.03
C ASP A 326 0.78 29.69 -14.47
N GLY A 327 -0.43 29.75 -15.03
CA GLY A 327 -1.19 28.56 -15.44
C GLY A 327 -0.49 27.74 -16.53
N VAL A 328 0.11 28.40 -17.52
CA VAL A 328 0.87 27.76 -18.60
C VAL A 328 2.19 27.20 -18.09
N GLU A 329 2.90 27.94 -17.26
CA GLU A 329 4.15 27.51 -16.63
C GLU A 329 3.93 26.29 -15.73
N HIS A 330 2.82 26.28 -14.97
CA HIS A 330 2.41 25.12 -14.20
C HIS A 330 2.13 23.92 -15.13
N TYR A 331 1.33 24.10 -16.18
CA TYR A 331 1.06 23.04 -17.15
C TYR A 331 2.35 22.44 -17.74
N LEU A 332 3.29 23.28 -18.18
CA LEU A 332 4.56 22.83 -18.75
C LEU A 332 5.47 22.14 -17.70
N SER A 333 5.42 22.56 -16.43
CA SER A 333 6.23 21.96 -15.37
C SER A 333 5.88 20.49 -15.11
N LEU A 334 4.62 20.09 -15.31
CA LEU A 334 4.19 18.70 -15.14
C LEU A 334 4.85 17.75 -16.14
N PHE A 335 5.17 18.20 -17.35
CA PHE A 335 5.94 17.39 -18.29
C PHE A 335 7.38 17.23 -17.84
N THR A 336 8.02 18.30 -17.37
CA THR A 336 9.39 18.21 -16.86
C THR A 336 9.46 17.21 -15.70
N ASP A 337 8.47 17.28 -14.81
CA ASP A 337 8.37 16.38 -13.67
C ASP A 337 7.99 14.94 -14.06
N ALA A 338 7.19 14.74 -15.10
CA ALA A 338 6.96 13.42 -15.69
C ALA A 338 8.24 12.78 -16.25
N GLY A 339 9.12 13.58 -16.85
CA GLY A 339 10.46 13.13 -17.24
C GLY A 339 11.27 12.62 -16.05
N ARG A 340 11.33 13.40 -14.96
CA ARG A 340 11.97 13.00 -13.69
C ARG A 340 11.39 11.68 -13.18
N PHE A 341 10.06 11.58 -13.09
CA PHE A 341 9.38 10.39 -12.59
C PHE A 341 9.74 9.14 -13.40
N ILE A 342 9.74 9.21 -14.73
CA ILE A 342 10.12 8.08 -15.59
C ILE A 342 11.60 7.70 -15.42
N ASP A 343 12.48 8.69 -15.25
CA ASP A 343 13.89 8.44 -14.96
C ASP A 343 14.07 7.76 -13.60
N GLU A 344 13.28 8.11 -12.57
CA GLU A 344 13.26 7.40 -11.29
C GLU A 344 12.83 5.95 -11.42
N LEU A 345 11.82 5.65 -12.25
CA LEU A 345 11.42 4.27 -12.55
C LEU A 345 12.57 3.48 -13.20
N THR A 346 13.28 4.11 -14.14
CA THR A 346 14.44 3.52 -14.82
C THR A 346 15.59 3.26 -13.84
N ASN A 347 15.92 4.25 -13.00
CA ASN A 347 16.95 4.15 -11.98
C ASN A 347 16.63 3.05 -10.97
N LYS A 348 15.36 2.93 -10.56
CA LYS A 348 14.91 1.87 -9.66
C LYS A 348 15.08 0.50 -10.30
N LEU A 349 14.67 0.30 -11.57
CA LEU A 349 14.89 -0.95 -12.29
C LEU A 349 16.37 -1.33 -12.36
N GLN A 350 17.25 -0.37 -12.61
CA GLN A 350 18.70 -0.58 -12.60
C GLN A 350 19.22 -0.99 -11.21
N GLY A 351 18.76 -0.30 -10.17
CA GLY A 351 19.10 -0.62 -8.77
C GLY A 351 18.60 -2.01 -8.34
N GLN A 352 17.41 -2.41 -8.80
CA GLN A 352 16.87 -3.75 -8.59
C GLN A 352 17.72 -4.81 -9.32
N ARG A 353 18.05 -4.56 -10.60
CA ARG A 353 18.90 -5.45 -11.40
C ARG A 353 20.27 -5.68 -10.78
N GLN A 354 20.91 -4.64 -10.26
CA GLN A 354 22.20 -4.75 -9.54
C GLN A 354 22.11 -5.64 -8.29
N ARG A 355 20.93 -5.73 -7.68
CA ARG A 355 20.63 -6.55 -6.50
C ARG A 355 20.12 -7.95 -6.86
N GLY A 356 20.07 -8.31 -8.15
CA GLY A 356 19.54 -9.59 -8.62
C GLY A 356 18.01 -9.69 -8.52
N ILE A 357 17.32 -8.56 -8.39
CA ILE A 357 15.85 -8.48 -8.38
C ILE A 357 15.42 -8.02 -9.78
N LEU A 358 14.89 -8.93 -10.60
CA LEU A 358 14.51 -8.63 -11.98
C LEU A 358 13.05 -8.99 -12.24
N LEU A 359 12.37 -8.28 -13.13
CA LEU A 359 11.02 -8.65 -13.55
C LEU A 359 11.02 -10.06 -14.18
N PRO A 360 10.00 -10.90 -13.91
CA PRO A 360 9.88 -12.19 -14.56
C PRO A 360 9.80 -12.06 -16.08
N LYS A 361 10.46 -12.98 -16.77
CA LYS A 361 10.57 -13.03 -18.23
C LYS A 361 9.22 -12.89 -18.95
N ALA A 362 8.18 -13.52 -18.41
CA ALA A 362 6.84 -13.49 -19.00
C ALA A 362 6.13 -12.12 -18.92
N ALA A 363 6.54 -11.24 -17.99
CA ALA A 363 5.91 -9.93 -17.81
C ALA A 363 6.43 -8.88 -18.78
N ILE A 364 7.71 -9.00 -19.17
CA ILE A 364 8.45 -7.97 -19.93
C ILE A 364 7.77 -7.58 -21.25
N PRO A 365 7.29 -8.51 -22.11
CA PRO A 365 6.67 -8.12 -23.37
C PRO A 365 5.47 -7.20 -23.20
N LYS A 366 4.61 -7.47 -22.20
CA LYS A 366 3.42 -6.66 -21.94
C LYS A 366 3.78 -5.31 -21.32
N ILE A 367 4.81 -5.26 -20.47
CA ILE A 367 5.36 -4.01 -19.93
C ILE A 367 5.90 -3.13 -21.07
N ARG A 368 6.72 -3.70 -21.95
CA ARG A 368 7.26 -2.99 -23.13
C ARG A 368 6.13 -2.44 -24.00
N SER A 369 5.11 -3.26 -24.28
CA SER A 369 3.95 -2.84 -25.07
C SER A 369 3.16 -1.70 -24.41
N LEU A 370 3.05 -1.69 -23.08
CA LEU A 370 2.39 -0.61 -22.35
C LEU A 370 3.15 0.71 -22.53
N TYR A 371 4.46 0.73 -22.24
CA TYR A 371 5.25 1.95 -22.32
C TYR A 371 5.51 2.39 -23.76
N SER A 372 5.61 1.47 -24.74
CA SER A 372 5.67 1.83 -26.16
C SER A 372 4.36 2.46 -26.62
N GLY A 373 3.20 1.94 -26.18
CA GLY A 373 1.90 2.53 -26.46
C GLY A 373 1.74 3.94 -25.88
N VAL A 374 2.21 4.15 -24.64
CA VAL A 374 2.28 5.50 -24.03
C VAL A 374 3.19 6.40 -24.87
N ARG A 375 4.38 5.92 -25.24
CA ARG A 375 5.37 6.64 -26.05
C ARG A 375 4.85 7.06 -27.43
N GLU A 376 4.10 6.19 -28.10
CA GLU A 376 3.49 6.45 -29.41
C GLU A 376 2.29 7.40 -29.32
N SER A 377 1.56 7.35 -28.21
CA SER A 377 0.33 8.15 -28.02
C SER A 377 0.56 9.45 -27.27
N LEU A 378 1.81 9.82 -26.95
CA LEU A 378 2.13 10.96 -26.08
C LEU A 378 1.44 12.26 -26.52
N GLU A 379 1.59 12.64 -27.79
CA GLU A 379 1.01 13.88 -28.31
C GLU A 379 -0.51 13.93 -28.17
N GLU A 380 -1.19 12.81 -28.41
CA GLU A 380 -2.65 12.72 -28.27
C GLU A 380 -3.08 12.73 -26.80
N LEU A 381 -2.39 11.97 -25.93
CA LEU A 381 -2.67 11.90 -24.50
C LEU A 381 -2.52 13.27 -23.81
N THR A 382 -1.60 14.11 -24.31
CA THR A 382 -1.28 15.39 -23.71
C THR A 382 -1.87 16.58 -24.48
N ARG A 383 -2.69 16.33 -25.51
CA ARG A 383 -3.26 17.40 -26.34
C ARG A 383 -4.19 18.29 -25.53
N VAL A 384 -3.99 19.61 -25.63
CA VAL A 384 -4.90 20.60 -25.02
C VAL A 384 -6.21 20.66 -25.82
N ASP A 385 -7.34 20.50 -25.15
CA ASP A 385 -8.65 20.70 -25.77
C ASP A 385 -8.81 22.16 -26.23
N SER A 386 -9.14 22.37 -27.51
CA SER A 386 -9.32 23.70 -28.11
C SER A 386 -10.29 24.62 -27.36
N SER A 387 -11.27 24.05 -26.64
CA SER A 387 -12.21 24.81 -25.82
C SER A 387 -11.54 25.48 -24.61
N ARG A 388 -10.44 24.91 -24.09
CA ARG A 388 -9.64 25.47 -22.99
C ARG A 388 -8.75 26.64 -23.42
N LEU A 389 -8.49 26.77 -24.71
CA LEU A 389 -7.70 27.88 -25.27
C LEU A 389 -8.52 29.15 -25.49
N LYS A 390 -9.86 29.11 -25.37
CA LYS A 390 -10.74 30.26 -25.64
C LYS A 390 -10.52 31.45 -24.70
N SER A 391 -10.06 31.20 -23.48
CA SER A 391 -9.73 32.21 -22.47
C SER A 391 -8.24 32.57 -22.42
N VAL A 392 -7.44 32.01 -23.31
CA VAL A 392 -5.98 32.22 -23.42
C VAL A 392 -5.72 33.16 -24.61
N THR A 393 -4.74 34.06 -24.50
CA THR A 393 -4.39 34.94 -25.63
C THR A 393 -3.76 34.14 -26.78
N PRO A 394 -3.88 34.57 -28.04
CA PRO A 394 -3.28 33.85 -29.17
C PRO A 394 -1.77 33.62 -29.02
N ASP A 395 -1.03 34.63 -28.54
CA ASP A 395 0.42 34.51 -28.34
C ASP A 395 0.76 33.47 -27.26
N LEU A 396 -0.01 33.45 -26.17
CA LEU A 396 0.20 32.48 -25.08
C LEU A 396 -0.24 31.07 -25.49
N ALA A 397 -1.27 30.93 -26.32
CA ALA A 397 -1.68 29.66 -26.89
C ALA A 397 -0.62 29.08 -27.84
N GLN A 398 -0.02 29.93 -28.69
CA GLN A 398 1.09 29.51 -29.56
C GLN A 398 2.32 29.11 -28.73
N TYR A 399 2.67 29.90 -27.70
CA TYR A 399 3.76 29.56 -26.78
C TYR A 399 3.53 28.21 -26.09
N LEU A 400 2.31 27.97 -25.60
CA LEU A 400 1.94 26.71 -24.97
C LEU A 400 2.09 25.53 -25.95
N GLU A 401 1.64 25.67 -27.20
CA GLU A 401 1.78 24.64 -28.24
C GLU A 401 3.25 24.33 -28.54
N ASP A 402 4.06 25.37 -28.80
CA ASP A 402 5.47 25.24 -29.14
C ASP A 402 6.29 24.62 -27.99
N GLU A 403 6.08 25.08 -26.76
CA GLU A 403 6.79 24.55 -25.60
C GLU A 403 6.31 23.15 -25.20
N THR A 404 5.03 22.83 -25.41
CA THR A 404 4.53 21.46 -25.21
C THR A 404 5.22 20.50 -26.19
N ALA A 405 5.30 20.86 -27.47
CA ALA A 405 6.03 20.05 -28.46
C ALA A 405 7.53 19.91 -28.09
N SER A 406 8.15 21.01 -27.63
CA SER A 406 9.55 21.04 -27.19
C SER A 406 9.80 20.09 -25.99
N VAL A 407 8.98 20.15 -24.94
CA VAL A 407 9.16 19.32 -23.73
C VAL A 407 8.83 17.85 -23.98
N LEU A 408 7.83 17.55 -24.83
CA LEU A 408 7.53 16.18 -25.25
C LEU A 408 8.73 15.55 -25.97
N HIS A 409 9.36 16.29 -26.88
CA HIS A 409 10.51 15.81 -27.66
C HIS A 409 11.82 15.77 -26.86
N LYS A 410 12.08 16.75 -25.99
CA LYS A 410 13.36 16.87 -25.28
C LYS A 410 13.40 16.17 -23.93
N VAL A 411 12.25 15.95 -23.29
CA VAL A 411 12.18 15.42 -21.93
C VAL A 411 11.43 14.08 -21.86
N LEU A 412 10.14 14.04 -22.20
CA LEU A 412 9.33 12.83 -22.02
C LEU A 412 9.75 11.69 -22.96
N SER A 413 9.88 11.98 -24.26
CA SER A 413 10.23 10.96 -25.25
C SER A 413 11.57 10.29 -24.91
N PRO A 414 12.67 11.03 -24.65
CA PRO A 414 13.93 10.43 -24.24
C PRO A 414 13.86 9.66 -22.91
N ALA A 415 13.04 10.08 -21.96
CA ALA A 415 12.88 9.36 -20.68
C ALA A 415 12.20 8.00 -20.88
N LEU A 416 11.13 7.96 -21.68
CA LEU A 416 10.47 6.69 -22.06
C LEU A 416 11.40 5.80 -22.89
N ASP A 417 12.18 6.38 -23.79
CA ASP A 417 13.14 5.63 -24.61
C ASP A 417 14.21 4.97 -23.71
N ARG A 418 14.75 5.68 -22.70
CA ARG A 418 15.66 5.10 -21.70
C ARG A 418 15.03 3.96 -20.91
N LEU A 419 13.77 4.11 -20.48
CA LEU A 419 13.06 3.05 -19.76
C LEU A 419 12.86 1.80 -20.63
N LEU A 420 12.49 1.99 -21.90
CA LEU A 420 12.32 0.91 -22.88
C LEU A 420 13.65 0.24 -23.23
N ASP A 421 14.75 0.99 -23.28
CA ASP A 421 16.09 0.47 -23.51
C ASP A 421 16.58 -0.36 -22.31
N GLU A 422 16.33 0.07 -21.07
CA GLU A 422 16.65 -0.74 -19.87
C GLU A 422 15.92 -2.09 -19.90
N LEU A 423 14.70 -2.14 -20.44
CA LEU A 423 13.93 -3.37 -20.63
C LEU A 423 14.27 -4.11 -21.95
N GLY A 424 15.42 -3.82 -22.55
CA GLY A 424 15.88 -4.40 -23.81
C GLY A 424 16.33 -5.87 -23.72
N ASP A 425 17.00 -6.34 -24.77
CA ASP A 425 17.39 -7.75 -24.92
C ASP A 425 18.33 -8.24 -23.81
N ASP A 426 19.22 -7.39 -23.32
CA ASP A 426 20.14 -7.73 -22.23
C ASP A 426 19.42 -7.98 -20.90
N TYR A 427 18.40 -7.17 -20.59
CA TYR A 427 17.55 -7.39 -19.42
C TYR A 427 16.75 -8.67 -19.61
N MET A 428 16.16 -8.86 -20.79
CA MET A 428 15.39 -10.05 -21.12
C MET A 428 16.23 -11.33 -21.06
N ALA A 429 17.51 -11.28 -21.43
CA ALA A 429 18.42 -12.42 -21.31
C ALA A 429 18.62 -12.83 -19.85
N GLN A 430 18.75 -11.87 -18.94
CA GLN A 430 18.98 -12.06 -17.51
C GLN A 430 17.70 -12.36 -16.71
N ALA A 431 16.54 -11.93 -17.21
CA ALA A 431 15.26 -12.05 -16.53
C ALA A 431 14.91 -13.50 -16.15
N PRO A 432 14.47 -13.76 -14.91
CA PRO A 432 14.17 -15.10 -14.44
C PRO A 432 12.93 -15.69 -15.13
N LYS A 433 12.93 -17.01 -15.31
CA LYS A 433 11.71 -17.75 -15.70
C LYS A 433 10.72 -17.88 -14.53
N ALA A 434 11.23 -17.91 -13.30
CA ALA A 434 10.42 -17.94 -12.09
C ALA A 434 9.67 -16.61 -11.91
N ALA A 435 8.53 -16.67 -11.24
CA ALA A 435 7.69 -15.51 -10.93
C ALA A 435 7.22 -15.61 -9.48
N GLY A 436 6.99 -14.47 -8.83
CA GLY A 436 6.62 -14.38 -7.42
C GLY A 436 7.79 -13.98 -6.53
N LEU A 437 7.47 -13.53 -5.31
CA LEU A 437 8.44 -12.92 -4.39
C LEU A 437 9.42 -13.90 -3.73
N TYR A 438 9.04 -15.17 -3.52
CA TYR A 438 9.88 -16.20 -2.87
C TYR A 438 11.30 -16.33 -3.46
N GLN A 439 11.49 -15.93 -4.71
CA GLN A 439 12.77 -16.07 -5.41
C GLN A 439 13.81 -15.02 -5.00
N TYR A 440 13.39 -13.93 -4.33
CA TYR A 440 14.29 -12.83 -3.95
C TYR A 440 14.70 -12.90 -2.47
N PRO A 441 15.93 -12.51 -2.12
CA PRO A 441 16.32 -12.28 -0.74
C PRO A 441 15.34 -11.31 -0.03
N GLY A 442 14.82 -11.71 1.13
CA GLY A 442 13.80 -10.95 1.86
C GLY A 442 12.37 -11.06 1.30
N GLY A 443 12.17 -11.82 0.21
CA GLY A 443 10.89 -11.95 -0.47
C GLY A 443 9.76 -12.54 0.38
N ASP A 444 10.05 -13.55 1.21
CA ASP A 444 9.05 -14.14 2.13
C ASP A 444 8.57 -13.13 3.19
N ALA A 445 9.51 -12.37 3.78
CA ALA A 445 9.18 -11.32 4.76
C ALA A 445 8.35 -10.20 4.11
N TYR A 446 8.73 -9.80 2.89
CA TYR A 446 7.96 -8.81 2.16
C TYR A 446 6.57 -9.32 1.75
N TYR A 447 6.43 -10.59 1.37
CA TYR A 447 5.12 -11.17 1.07
C TYR A 447 4.22 -11.24 2.31
N GLN A 448 4.77 -11.57 3.48
CA GLN A 448 4.05 -11.47 4.76
C GLN A 448 3.60 -10.03 5.05
N TYR A 449 4.49 -9.05 4.85
CA TYR A 449 4.15 -7.62 4.95
C TYR A 449 3.01 -7.24 4.00
N LEU A 450 3.05 -7.69 2.73
CA LEU A 450 1.99 -7.44 1.76
C LEU A 450 0.66 -8.10 2.16
N ILE A 451 0.66 -9.30 2.72
CA ILE A 451 -0.54 -9.93 3.28
C ILE A 451 -1.15 -9.03 4.36
N GLN A 452 -0.35 -8.52 5.30
CA GLN A 452 -0.83 -7.62 6.35
C GLN A 452 -1.29 -6.26 5.78
N ARG A 453 -0.59 -5.73 4.78
CA ARG A 453 -0.95 -4.47 4.11
C ARG A 453 -2.28 -4.57 3.36
N GLU A 454 -2.49 -5.64 2.59
CA GLU A 454 -3.67 -5.79 1.75
C GLU A 454 -4.89 -6.31 2.55
N THR A 455 -4.66 -7.26 3.46
CA THR A 455 -5.74 -7.96 4.15
C THR A 455 -5.99 -7.44 5.55
N SER A 456 -5.02 -6.76 6.18
CA SER A 456 -4.98 -6.43 7.62
C SER A 456 -5.04 -7.61 8.59
N LEU A 457 -4.95 -8.83 8.07
CA LEU A 457 -4.99 -10.06 8.87
C LEU A 457 -3.58 -10.55 9.15
N ASP A 458 -3.36 -11.02 10.37
CA ASP A 458 -2.15 -11.73 10.78
C ASP A 458 -2.31 -13.23 10.45
N LEU A 459 -2.20 -13.54 9.15
CA LEU A 459 -2.26 -14.89 8.62
C LEU A 459 -0.96 -15.20 7.88
N THR A 460 -0.45 -16.41 8.08
CA THR A 460 0.69 -16.91 7.33
C THR A 460 0.27 -17.35 5.92
N PRO A 461 1.16 -17.27 4.92
CA PRO A 461 0.92 -17.82 3.58
C PRO A 461 0.40 -19.26 3.57
N ASP A 462 0.92 -20.10 4.47
CA ASP A 462 0.55 -21.51 4.60
C ASP A 462 -0.90 -21.69 5.07
N GLN A 463 -1.32 -20.91 6.07
CA GLN A 463 -2.71 -20.90 6.52
C GLN A 463 -3.63 -20.47 5.39
N ILE A 464 -3.28 -19.41 4.67
CA ILE A 464 -4.09 -18.88 3.56
C ILE A 464 -4.20 -19.90 2.42
N HIS A 465 -3.09 -20.55 2.06
CA HIS A 465 -3.09 -21.60 1.04
C HIS A 465 -4.03 -22.74 1.41
N GLN A 466 -3.94 -23.22 2.66
CA GLN A 466 -4.80 -24.30 3.15
C GLN A 466 -6.28 -23.88 3.21
N MET A 467 -6.57 -22.65 3.63
CA MET A 467 -7.92 -22.09 3.59
C MET A 467 -8.48 -22.06 2.17
N GLY A 468 -7.65 -21.70 1.18
CA GLY A 468 -8.01 -21.75 -0.24
C GLY A 468 -8.38 -23.14 -0.72
N LEU A 469 -7.54 -24.15 -0.42
CA LEU A 469 -7.80 -25.54 -0.80
C LEU A 469 -9.11 -26.07 -0.20
N LEU A 470 -9.37 -25.78 1.08
CA LEU A 470 -10.62 -26.17 1.75
C LEU A 470 -11.84 -25.47 1.17
N ALA A 471 -11.72 -24.17 0.85
CA ALA A 471 -12.80 -23.43 0.21
C ALA A 471 -13.12 -23.95 -1.19
N MET A 472 -12.09 -24.36 -1.96
CA MET A 472 -12.26 -24.98 -3.27
C MET A 472 -12.95 -26.34 -3.20
N GLU A 473 -12.63 -27.16 -2.20
CA GLU A 473 -13.33 -28.43 -1.99
C GLU A 473 -14.83 -28.20 -1.69
N ASP A 474 -15.14 -27.22 -0.84
CA ASP A 474 -16.52 -26.90 -0.45
C ASP A 474 -17.34 -26.37 -1.64
N VAL A 475 -16.81 -25.39 -2.38
CA VAL A 475 -17.53 -24.82 -3.53
C VAL A 475 -17.76 -25.86 -4.64
N HIS A 476 -16.82 -26.78 -4.85
CA HIS A 476 -17.00 -27.89 -5.80
C HIS A 476 -18.14 -28.82 -5.41
N LYS A 477 -18.30 -29.14 -4.12
CA LYS A 477 -19.42 -29.95 -3.61
C LYS A 477 -20.75 -29.22 -3.86
N GLN A 478 -20.81 -27.92 -3.60
CA GLN A 478 -22.01 -27.12 -3.86
C GLN A 478 -22.35 -27.06 -5.36
N MET A 479 -21.35 -26.82 -6.22
CA MET A 479 -21.52 -26.80 -7.67
C MET A 479 -22.00 -28.16 -8.20
N GLN A 480 -21.47 -29.26 -7.67
CA GLN A 480 -21.95 -30.61 -8.00
C GLN A 480 -23.44 -30.79 -7.66
N ALA A 481 -23.88 -30.33 -6.49
CA ALA A 481 -25.28 -30.41 -6.10
C ALA A 481 -26.19 -29.61 -7.05
N ILE A 482 -25.77 -28.43 -7.52
CA ILE A 482 -26.52 -27.65 -8.51
C ILE A 482 -26.57 -28.35 -9.87
N ARG A 483 -25.46 -28.94 -10.34
CA ARG A 483 -25.45 -29.75 -11.58
C ARG A 483 -26.45 -30.90 -11.50
N GLN A 484 -26.51 -31.60 -10.36
CA GLN A 484 -27.47 -32.68 -10.13
C GLN A 484 -28.92 -32.17 -10.14
N LYS A 485 -29.21 -31.00 -9.54
CA LYS A 485 -30.54 -30.37 -9.60
C LYS A 485 -30.95 -30.01 -11.04
N LEU A 486 -29.98 -29.66 -11.88
CA LEU A 486 -30.18 -29.41 -13.32
C LEU A 486 -30.26 -30.70 -14.16
N GLY A 487 -30.19 -31.89 -13.53
CA GLY A 487 -30.23 -33.17 -14.21
C GLY A 487 -28.94 -33.55 -14.95
N PHE A 488 -27.83 -32.86 -14.69
CA PHE A 488 -26.55 -33.12 -15.32
C PHE A 488 -25.72 -34.13 -14.52
N THR A 489 -25.25 -35.20 -15.17
CA THR A 489 -24.55 -36.34 -14.54
C THR A 489 -23.06 -36.46 -14.92
N GLY A 490 -22.56 -35.61 -15.81
CA GLY A 490 -21.16 -35.61 -16.24
C GLY A 490 -20.21 -34.86 -15.29
N THR A 491 -18.99 -34.63 -15.77
CA THR A 491 -17.92 -33.90 -15.08
C THR A 491 -18.14 -32.38 -15.10
N ALA A 492 -17.39 -31.65 -14.26
CA ALA A 492 -17.42 -30.19 -14.26
C ALA A 492 -17.06 -29.57 -15.61
N VAL A 493 -16.02 -30.10 -16.26
CA VAL A 493 -15.53 -29.64 -17.55
C VAL A 493 -16.60 -29.85 -18.64
N GLU A 494 -17.25 -31.00 -18.66
CA GLU A 494 -18.34 -31.27 -19.60
C GLU A 494 -19.54 -30.34 -19.35
N PHE A 495 -19.86 -30.04 -18.08
CA PHE A 495 -20.92 -29.08 -17.76
C PHE A 495 -20.56 -27.67 -18.24
N HIS A 496 -19.34 -27.21 -17.99
CA HIS A 496 -18.87 -25.90 -18.46
C HIS A 496 -18.93 -25.79 -19.99
N LYS A 497 -18.57 -26.85 -20.71
CA LYS A 497 -18.75 -26.93 -22.17
C LYS A 497 -20.24 -26.92 -22.58
N GLN A 498 -21.13 -27.51 -21.78
CA GLN A 498 -22.56 -27.42 -22.05
C GLN A 498 -23.09 -25.99 -21.88
N LEU A 499 -22.61 -25.26 -20.86
CA LEU A 499 -23.03 -23.87 -20.62
C LEU A 499 -22.81 -22.97 -21.83
N THR A 500 -21.78 -23.21 -22.65
CA THR A 500 -21.53 -22.42 -23.86
C THR A 500 -22.59 -22.55 -24.94
N ASN A 501 -23.45 -23.58 -24.85
CA ASN A 501 -24.54 -23.82 -25.79
C ASN A 501 -25.90 -23.42 -25.22
N VAL A 502 -25.95 -22.89 -23.99
CA VAL A 502 -27.20 -22.49 -23.34
C VAL A 502 -27.54 -21.06 -23.75
N LYS A 503 -28.40 -20.89 -24.77
CA LYS A 503 -28.73 -19.58 -25.36
C LYS A 503 -29.13 -18.50 -24.33
N ARG A 504 -29.88 -18.84 -23.27
CA ARG A 504 -30.28 -17.88 -22.22
C ARG A 504 -29.10 -17.24 -21.47
N LEU A 505 -27.89 -17.79 -21.57
CA LEU A 505 -26.70 -17.26 -20.91
C LEU A 505 -25.96 -16.23 -21.78
N TYR A 506 -26.43 -15.93 -22.98
CA TYR A 506 -25.80 -14.98 -23.89
C TYR A 506 -26.81 -13.90 -24.30
N ASP A 507 -26.31 -12.69 -24.51
CA ASP A 507 -27.05 -11.55 -25.04
C ASP A 507 -26.50 -11.19 -26.42
N ASP A 508 -27.36 -10.74 -27.33
CA ASP A 508 -27.00 -10.47 -28.72
C ASP A 508 -26.55 -9.00 -28.93
N SER A 509 -26.76 -8.12 -27.93
CA SER A 509 -26.36 -6.71 -27.98
C SER A 509 -25.98 -6.11 -26.62
N PRO A 510 -25.18 -5.02 -26.59
CA PRO A 510 -24.91 -4.28 -25.36
C PRO A 510 -26.19 -3.78 -24.67
N GLU A 511 -27.21 -3.40 -25.43
CA GLU A 511 -28.50 -2.96 -24.89
C GLU A 511 -29.21 -4.08 -24.12
N GLU A 512 -29.14 -5.33 -24.60
CA GLU A 512 -29.67 -6.50 -23.90
C GLU A 512 -28.90 -6.80 -22.61
N VAL A 513 -27.56 -6.67 -22.64
CA VAL A 513 -26.70 -6.80 -21.44
C VAL A 513 -27.10 -5.77 -20.38
N GLU A 514 -27.28 -4.52 -20.77
CA GLU A 514 -27.71 -3.44 -19.89
C GLU A 514 -29.09 -3.71 -19.28
N GLN A 515 -30.07 -4.14 -20.09
CA GLN A 515 -31.40 -4.51 -19.62
C GLN A 515 -31.35 -5.68 -18.63
N ARG A 516 -30.54 -6.71 -18.92
CA ARG A 516 -30.35 -7.86 -18.02
C ARG A 516 -29.80 -7.42 -16.67
N TYR A 517 -28.80 -6.55 -16.66
CA TYR A 517 -28.24 -6.03 -15.42
C TYR A 517 -29.23 -5.18 -14.62
N LEU A 518 -29.97 -4.28 -15.29
CA LEU A 518 -31.01 -3.48 -14.65
C LEU A 518 -32.12 -4.35 -14.04
N ALA A 519 -32.46 -5.48 -14.68
CA ALA A 519 -33.44 -6.41 -14.14
C ALA A 519 -33.02 -7.00 -12.77
N TYR A 520 -31.73 -7.24 -12.53
CA TYR A 520 -31.23 -7.66 -11.21
C TYR A 520 -31.32 -6.54 -10.17
N VAL A 521 -31.05 -5.29 -10.56
CA VAL A 521 -31.23 -4.11 -9.69
C VAL A 521 -32.70 -3.97 -9.27
N ASP A 522 -33.61 -4.05 -10.22
CA ASP A 522 -35.04 -3.93 -9.96
C ASP A 522 -35.57 -5.08 -9.10
N ARG A 523 -35.03 -6.29 -9.26
CA ARG A 523 -35.37 -7.46 -8.45
C ARG A 523 -35.09 -7.23 -6.95
N ILE A 524 -33.93 -6.66 -6.60
CA ILE A 524 -33.51 -6.54 -5.19
C ILE A 524 -34.04 -5.28 -4.49
N LYS A 525 -34.27 -4.20 -5.24
CA LYS A 525 -34.61 -2.87 -4.71
C LYS A 525 -35.79 -2.84 -3.73
N PRO A 526 -36.91 -3.56 -3.94
CA PRO A 526 -38.04 -3.59 -3.01
C PRO A 526 -37.69 -4.23 -1.65
N HIS A 527 -36.70 -5.11 -1.61
CA HIS A 527 -36.35 -5.88 -0.42
C HIS A 527 -35.33 -5.18 0.49
N LEU A 528 -34.59 -4.18 -0.01
CA LEU A 528 -33.48 -3.54 0.71
C LEU A 528 -33.90 -2.96 2.09
N ALA A 529 -35.11 -2.44 2.22
CA ALA A 529 -35.56 -1.83 3.49
C ALA A 529 -35.70 -2.85 4.65
N LYS A 530 -35.85 -4.14 4.33
CA LYS A 530 -35.88 -5.24 5.30
C LYS A 530 -34.50 -5.52 5.90
N TYR A 531 -33.44 -5.32 5.11
CA TYR A 531 -32.07 -5.69 5.48
C TYR A 531 -31.20 -4.50 5.86
N PHE A 532 -31.56 -3.27 5.49
CA PHE A 532 -30.72 -2.08 5.70
C PHE A 532 -31.51 -0.94 6.34
N SER A 533 -30.92 -0.31 7.36
CA SER A 533 -31.50 0.86 8.05
C SER A 533 -31.29 2.17 7.30
N LYS A 534 -30.19 2.26 6.54
CA LYS A 534 -29.84 3.41 5.71
C LYS A 534 -29.58 2.92 4.28
N LYS A 535 -29.81 3.79 3.30
CA LYS A 535 -29.50 3.58 1.88
C LYS A 535 -28.76 4.81 1.36
N PRO A 536 -27.80 4.67 0.44
CA PRO A 536 -27.19 5.81 -0.22
C PRO A 536 -28.23 6.69 -0.92
N GLN A 537 -27.96 7.99 -0.96
CA GLN A 537 -28.74 8.94 -1.75
C GLN A 537 -28.18 9.09 -3.17
N LYS A 538 -26.89 8.82 -3.36
CA LYS A 538 -26.21 8.94 -4.63
C LYS A 538 -26.89 8.05 -5.71
N PRO A 539 -27.27 8.62 -6.87
CA PRO A 539 -27.81 7.83 -7.98
C PRO A 539 -26.80 6.82 -8.51
N TYR A 540 -27.30 5.74 -9.11
CA TYR A 540 -26.46 4.71 -9.71
C TYR A 540 -27.11 4.03 -10.92
N GLY A 541 -26.30 3.35 -11.72
CA GLY A 541 -26.75 2.55 -12.85
C GLY A 541 -25.65 1.68 -13.44
N VAL A 542 -25.91 1.16 -14.63
CA VAL A 542 -24.93 0.45 -15.46
C VAL A 542 -24.62 1.29 -16.68
N LYS A 543 -23.41 1.14 -17.24
CA LYS A 543 -22.99 1.85 -18.44
C LYS A 543 -21.99 1.02 -19.21
N ARG A 544 -22.04 1.02 -20.55
CA ARG A 544 -20.99 0.39 -21.35
C ARG A 544 -19.67 1.14 -21.17
N ALA A 545 -18.58 0.40 -21.02
CA ALA A 545 -17.25 0.98 -21.02
C ALA A 545 -16.90 1.62 -22.38
N SER A 546 -15.93 2.54 -22.39
CA SER A 546 -15.41 3.05 -23.67
C SER A 546 -14.68 1.94 -24.44
N PRO A 547 -14.63 1.98 -25.78
CA PRO A 547 -13.91 0.96 -26.56
C PRO A 547 -12.47 0.75 -26.11
N MET A 548 -11.79 1.82 -25.68
CA MET A 548 -10.42 1.73 -25.15
C MET A 548 -10.38 0.97 -23.81
N ALA A 549 -11.31 1.23 -22.91
CA ALA A 549 -11.39 0.54 -21.63
C ALA A 549 -11.79 -0.95 -21.80
N GLU A 550 -12.61 -1.28 -22.80
CA GLU A 550 -13.00 -2.66 -23.12
C GLU A 550 -11.80 -3.55 -23.48
N LEU A 551 -10.71 -2.97 -24.02
CA LEU A 551 -9.48 -3.70 -24.34
C LEU A 551 -8.67 -4.12 -23.10
N SER A 552 -8.85 -3.43 -21.97
CA SER A 552 -8.07 -3.66 -20.75
C SER A 552 -8.84 -4.36 -19.62
N MET A 553 -10.16 -4.56 -19.79
CA MET A 553 -11.01 -5.20 -18.78
C MET A 553 -11.59 -6.53 -19.24
N ALA A 554 -11.65 -7.51 -18.34
CA ALA A 554 -12.27 -8.81 -18.62
C ALA A 554 -13.80 -8.80 -18.48
N ALA A 555 -14.35 -8.07 -17.49
CA ALA A 555 -15.79 -8.02 -17.22
C ALA A 555 -16.30 -6.59 -17.05
N GLY A 556 -15.77 -5.85 -16.09
CA GLY A 556 -16.19 -4.49 -15.79
C GLY A 556 -15.58 -3.96 -14.50
N TYR A 557 -15.96 -2.75 -14.11
CA TYR A 557 -15.59 -2.14 -12.83
C TYR A 557 -16.64 -1.15 -12.33
N TYR A 558 -16.83 -1.06 -11.02
CA TYR A 558 -17.58 0.03 -10.42
C TYR A 558 -16.75 1.32 -10.33
N SER A 559 -17.35 2.43 -10.76
CA SER A 559 -16.86 3.78 -10.48
C SER A 559 -17.90 4.57 -9.71
N GLY A 560 -17.45 5.21 -8.64
CA GLY A 560 -18.29 6.07 -7.83
C GLY A 560 -18.70 7.37 -8.51
N GLY A 561 -18.15 7.73 -9.68
CA GLY A 561 -18.35 9.03 -10.33
C GLY A 561 -17.76 10.22 -9.55
N ALA A 562 -17.63 11.37 -10.22
CA ALA A 562 -17.24 12.61 -9.56
C ALA A 562 -18.31 13.11 -8.55
N THR A 563 -18.01 14.20 -7.85
CA THR A 563 -19.00 14.86 -6.98
C THR A 563 -20.17 15.34 -7.82
N GLY A 564 -21.39 14.93 -7.45
CA GLY A 564 -22.62 15.25 -8.19
C GLY A 564 -22.98 14.30 -9.34
N GLU A 565 -22.04 13.47 -9.81
CA GLU A 565 -22.31 12.49 -10.86
C GLU A 565 -22.80 11.14 -10.30
N PRO A 566 -23.66 10.39 -11.00
CA PRO A 566 -24.05 9.04 -10.59
C PRO A 566 -22.86 8.06 -10.55
N GLY A 567 -22.95 7.03 -9.71
CA GLY A 567 -22.04 5.90 -9.75
C GLY A 567 -22.46 4.89 -10.81
N TYR A 568 -21.51 4.34 -11.59
CA TYR A 568 -21.82 3.36 -12.63
C TYR A 568 -21.00 2.10 -12.46
N TYR A 569 -21.64 0.94 -12.68
CA TYR A 569 -20.91 -0.25 -13.10
C TYR A 569 -20.65 -0.15 -14.60
N TYR A 570 -19.38 -0.01 -14.96
CA TYR A 570 -18.93 0.01 -16.35
C TYR A 570 -18.69 -1.41 -16.83
N TYR A 571 -19.52 -1.92 -17.75
CA TYR A 571 -19.41 -3.28 -18.27
C TYR A 571 -18.70 -3.33 -19.62
N ASN A 572 -18.02 -4.44 -19.89
CA ASN A 572 -17.48 -4.76 -21.20
C ASN A 572 -18.62 -5.28 -22.09
N GLY A 573 -18.93 -4.53 -23.16
CA GLY A 573 -19.95 -4.88 -24.15
C GLY A 573 -19.37 -5.47 -25.44
N SER A 574 -18.11 -5.92 -25.44
CA SER A 574 -17.45 -6.58 -26.57
C SER A 574 -17.52 -8.11 -26.47
N ASN A 575 -17.30 -8.81 -27.59
CA ASN A 575 -17.24 -10.29 -27.66
C ASN A 575 -18.43 -11.00 -26.98
N LEU A 576 -19.64 -10.49 -27.19
CA LEU A 576 -20.87 -10.98 -26.53
C LEU A 576 -21.21 -12.43 -26.91
N ASP A 577 -20.79 -12.87 -28.09
CA ASP A 577 -20.90 -14.24 -28.58
C ASP A 577 -20.14 -15.28 -27.73
N SER A 578 -19.13 -14.83 -26.98
CA SER A 578 -18.31 -15.67 -26.10
C SER A 578 -18.39 -15.27 -24.63
N SER A 579 -19.13 -14.21 -24.29
CA SER A 579 -19.26 -13.67 -22.93
C SER A 579 -20.54 -14.15 -22.25
N SER A 580 -20.41 -15.17 -21.38
CA SER A 580 -21.55 -15.70 -20.63
C SER A 580 -22.02 -14.76 -19.53
N MET A 581 -23.32 -14.54 -19.46
CA MET A 581 -24.04 -13.76 -18.45
C MET A 581 -24.44 -14.58 -17.21
N ILE A 582 -23.89 -15.80 -17.05
CA ILE A 582 -24.24 -16.67 -15.92
C ILE A 582 -23.97 -16.02 -14.56
N SER A 583 -22.94 -15.16 -14.45
CA SER A 583 -22.59 -14.45 -13.22
C SER A 583 -23.21 -13.06 -13.11
N ALA A 584 -24.13 -12.67 -14.01
CA ALA A 584 -24.71 -11.32 -14.05
C ALA A 584 -25.37 -10.91 -12.72
N GLY A 585 -26.13 -11.82 -12.09
CA GLY A 585 -26.76 -11.55 -10.80
C GLY A 585 -25.73 -11.31 -9.69
N PHE A 586 -24.72 -12.18 -9.57
CA PHE A 586 -23.61 -11.98 -8.63
C PHE A 586 -22.93 -10.62 -8.85
N LEU A 587 -22.58 -10.30 -10.10
CA LEU A 587 -21.86 -9.08 -10.46
C LEU A 587 -22.64 -7.83 -10.05
N ILE A 588 -23.94 -7.76 -10.33
CA ILE A 588 -24.74 -6.59 -10.00
C ILE A 588 -24.92 -6.40 -8.50
N TYR A 589 -25.06 -7.49 -7.74
CA TYR A 589 -25.15 -7.41 -6.28
C TYR A 589 -23.80 -7.10 -5.62
N HIS A 590 -22.69 -7.46 -6.27
CA HIS A 590 -21.33 -7.14 -5.87
C HIS A 590 -20.96 -5.67 -6.17
N GLU A 591 -21.22 -5.18 -7.38
CA GLU A 591 -20.76 -3.87 -7.86
C GLU A 591 -21.71 -2.73 -7.44
N LEU A 592 -23.03 -2.97 -7.45
CA LEU A 592 -24.02 -1.93 -7.20
C LEU A 592 -24.66 -2.11 -5.83
N VAL A 593 -25.84 -2.73 -5.78
CA VAL A 593 -26.68 -2.78 -4.58
C VAL A 593 -26.92 -4.21 -4.13
N PRO A 594 -26.59 -4.59 -2.88
CA PRO A 594 -26.08 -3.76 -1.78
C PRO A 594 -24.53 -3.75 -1.66
N GLY A 595 -23.79 -4.00 -2.74
CA GLY A 595 -22.33 -4.11 -2.75
C GLY A 595 -21.56 -2.78 -2.75
N HIS A 596 -20.62 -2.60 -3.69
CA HIS A 596 -19.66 -1.49 -3.71
C HIS A 596 -20.34 -0.11 -3.72
N HIS A 597 -21.32 0.12 -4.61
CA HIS A 597 -22.04 1.40 -4.61
C HIS A 597 -22.65 1.69 -3.24
N PHE A 598 -23.27 0.69 -2.61
CA PHE A 598 -23.92 0.85 -1.31
C PHE A 598 -22.93 1.25 -0.22
N HIS A 599 -21.83 0.50 -0.09
CA HIS A 599 -20.80 0.76 0.91
C HIS A 599 -20.08 2.09 0.66
N LEU A 600 -19.50 2.28 -0.52
CA LEU A 600 -18.65 3.43 -0.82
C LEU A 600 -19.43 4.75 -0.80
N SER A 601 -20.69 4.74 -1.26
CA SER A 601 -21.52 5.95 -1.21
C SER A 601 -21.92 6.32 0.21
N LEU A 602 -22.26 5.34 1.06
CA LEU A 602 -22.55 5.60 2.48
C LEU A 602 -21.34 6.18 3.23
N VAL A 603 -20.13 5.70 2.94
CA VAL A 603 -18.89 6.27 3.50
C VAL A 603 -18.73 7.73 3.07
N LYS A 604 -18.85 8.01 1.76
CA LYS A 604 -18.70 9.37 1.22
C LYS A 604 -19.77 10.34 1.74
N GLU A 605 -21.00 9.89 1.90
CA GLU A 605 -22.13 10.68 2.39
C GLU A 605 -22.04 10.95 3.91
N ASN A 606 -21.24 10.20 4.65
CA ASN A 606 -21.14 10.34 6.11
C ASN A 606 -20.27 11.54 6.53
N GLN A 607 -20.93 12.65 6.86
CA GLN A 607 -20.28 13.88 7.35
C GLN A 607 -19.74 13.78 8.78
N GLN A 608 -20.09 12.73 9.53
CA GLN A 608 -19.55 12.52 10.89
C GLN A 608 -18.14 11.92 10.88
N LEU A 609 -17.73 11.30 9.77
CA LEU A 609 -16.37 10.79 9.60
C LEU A 609 -15.39 11.95 9.35
N SER A 610 -14.14 11.80 9.77
CA SER A 610 -13.08 12.73 9.35
C SER A 610 -12.79 12.58 7.85
N VAL A 611 -12.11 13.56 7.25
CA VAL A 611 -11.64 13.47 5.85
C VAL A 611 -10.77 12.22 5.66
N TYR A 612 -9.90 11.94 6.63
CA TYR A 612 -9.12 10.70 6.68
C TYR A 612 -10.03 9.46 6.63
N ARG A 613 -11.05 9.36 7.50
CA ARG A 613 -11.95 8.19 7.52
C ARG A 613 -12.84 8.04 6.28
N ARG A 614 -13.25 9.14 5.63
CA ARG A 614 -13.92 9.07 4.31
C ARG A 614 -12.98 8.64 3.19
N GLY A 615 -11.69 8.77 3.44
CA GLY A 615 -10.59 8.41 2.56
C GLY A 615 -9.73 7.29 3.14
N ILE A 616 -10.26 6.23 3.70
CA ILE A 616 -9.43 5.03 3.87
C ILE A 616 -9.92 3.92 2.97
N ARG A 617 -8.97 3.15 2.44
CA ARG A 617 -9.26 1.98 1.61
C ARG A 617 -8.71 0.79 2.36
N MET A 618 -9.58 -0.14 2.74
CA MET A 618 -9.19 -1.43 3.30
C MET A 618 -9.72 -2.49 2.34
N ASN A 619 -8.84 -3.00 1.48
CA ASN A 619 -9.23 -3.85 0.36
C ASN A 619 -10.03 -5.07 0.83
N ALA A 620 -9.57 -5.75 1.89
CA ALA A 620 -10.32 -6.87 2.45
C ALA A 620 -11.72 -6.48 2.95
N PHE A 621 -11.92 -5.29 3.52
CA PHE A 621 -13.27 -4.85 3.92
C PHE A 621 -14.13 -4.56 2.70
N THR A 622 -13.61 -3.77 1.76
CA THR A 622 -14.35 -3.33 0.58
C THR A 622 -14.77 -4.51 -0.29
N GLU A 623 -13.83 -5.40 -0.59
CA GLU A 623 -14.07 -6.61 -1.39
C GLU A 623 -14.85 -7.66 -0.60
N GLY A 624 -14.55 -7.81 0.69
CA GLY A 624 -15.28 -8.71 1.57
C GLY A 624 -16.76 -8.33 1.67
N TRP A 625 -17.06 -7.03 1.81
CA TRP A 625 -18.43 -6.51 1.85
C TRP A 625 -19.17 -6.79 0.55
N ALA A 626 -18.55 -6.52 -0.60
CA ALA A 626 -19.19 -6.73 -1.90
C ALA A 626 -19.50 -8.21 -2.15
N ASN A 627 -18.59 -9.12 -1.80
CA ASN A 627 -18.84 -10.57 -1.85
C ASN A 627 -19.91 -11.01 -0.82
N TYR A 628 -19.89 -10.45 0.39
CA TYR A 628 -20.92 -10.68 1.39
C TYR A 628 -22.30 -10.20 0.92
N ALA A 629 -22.37 -9.06 0.25
CA ALA A 629 -23.60 -8.50 -0.32
C ALA A 629 -24.18 -9.40 -1.42
N ALA A 630 -23.35 -9.95 -2.29
CA ALA A 630 -23.79 -10.94 -3.29
C ALA A 630 -24.29 -12.24 -2.62
N HIS A 631 -23.64 -12.69 -1.55
CA HIS A 631 -24.11 -13.83 -0.76
C HIS A 631 -25.44 -13.53 -0.03
N LEU A 632 -25.61 -12.32 0.50
CA LEU A 632 -26.87 -11.89 1.08
C LEU A 632 -27.99 -11.92 0.04
N ALA A 633 -27.72 -11.54 -1.21
CA ALA A 633 -28.72 -11.61 -2.28
C ALA A 633 -29.15 -13.06 -2.58
N LEU A 634 -28.25 -14.04 -2.46
CA LEU A 634 -28.61 -15.46 -2.49
C LEU A 634 -29.56 -15.82 -1.33
N GLU A 635 -29.24 -15.42 -0.09
CA GLU A 635 -30.10 -15.65 1.08
C GLU A 635 -31.46 -14.93 0.99
N MET A 636 -31.53 -13.85 0.20
CA MET A 636 -32.77 -13.12 -0.09
C MET A 636 -33.66 -13.82 -1.13
N GLY A 637 -33.17 -14.88 -1.79
CA GLY A 637 -33.86 -15.57 -2.89
C GLY A 637 -33.68 -14.90 -4.26
N MET A 638 -32.75 -13.95 -4.40
CA MET A 638 -32.56 -13.22 -5.66
C MET A 638 -31.86 -14.05 -6.73
N LEU A 639 -31.18 -15.12 -6.31
CA LEU A 639 -30.38 -16.04 -7.14
C LEU A 639 -30.91 -17.49 -7.03
N ASP A 640 -32.23 -17.67 -6.87
CA ASP A 640 -32.87 -18.99 -6.74
C ASP A 640 -32.89 -19.78 -8.06
N ASP A 641 -32.78 -19.11 -9.21
CA ASP A 641 -32.60 -19.80 -10.49
C ASP A 641 -31.28 -20.61 -10.42
N PRO A 642 -31.29 -21.92 -10.77
CA PRO A 642 -30.11 -22.75 -10.61
C PRO A 642 -28.89 -22.29 -11.41
N TYR A 643 -29.05 -21.60 -12.54
CA TYR A 643 -27.92 -21.03 -13.28
C TYR A 643 -27.39 -19.77 -12.60
N ASP A 644 -28.25 -18.92 -12.03
CA ASP A 644 -27.82 -17.75 -11.25
C ASP A 644 -27.05 -18.21 -9.99
N HIS A 645 -27.54 -19.24 -9.30
CA HIS A 645 -26.85 -19.87 -8.18
C HIS A 645 -25.51 -20.48 -8.63
N TYR A 646 -25.49 -21.17 -9.77
CA TYR A 646 -24.23 -21.70 -10.31
C TYR A 646 -23.23 -20.58 -10.64
N GLY A 647 -23.69 -19.46 -11.21
CA GLY A 647 -22.90 -18.26 -11.47
C GLY A 647 -22.31 -17.64 -10.20
N PHE A 648 -23.10 -17.60 -9.12
CA PHE A 648 -22.61 -17.22 -7.79
C PHE A 648 -21.48 -18.15 -7.32
N LEU A 649 -21.66 -19.47 -7.44
CA LEU A 649 -20.65 -20.45 -7.03
C LEU A 649 -19.39 -20.39 -7.91
N LEU A 650 -19.52 -20.10 -9.20
CA LEU A 650 -18.37 -19.87 -10.09
C LEU A 650 -17.54 -18.66 -9.62
N SER A 651 -18.18 -17.56 -9.24
CA SER A 651 -17.48 -16.41 -8.66
C SER A 651 -16.81 -16.75 -7.33
N HIS A 652 -17.47 -17.56 -6.49
CA HIS A 652 -16.89 -18.04 -5.24
C HIS A 652 -15.69 -18.98 -5.45
N ALA A 653 -15.75 -19.85 -6.44
CA ALA A 653 -14.63 -20.69 -6.85
C ALA A 653 -13.45 -19.84 -7.32
N PHE A 654 -13.72 -18.81 -8.13
CA PHE A 654 -12.69 -17.89 -8.61
C PHE A 654 -11.95 -17.17 -7.48
N ILE A 655 -12.65 -16.57 -6.51
CA ILE A 655 -12.00 -15.90 -5.37
C ILE A 655 -11.35 -16.88 -4.38
N SER A 656 -11.81 -18.13 -4.33
CA SER A 656 -11.19 -19.16 -3.48
C SER A 656 -9.90 -19.69 -4.12
N ALA A 657 -9.88 -19.87 -5.44
CA ALA A 657 -8.70 -20.22 -6.20
C ALA A 657 -7.61 -19.15 -6.08
N ARG A 658 -7.99 -17.86 -6.02
CA ARG A 658 -7.04 -16.76 -5.76
C ARG A 658 -6.19 -16.94 -4.51
N LEU A 659 -6.75 -17.51 -3.43
CA LEU A 659 -5.96 -17.81 -2.22
C LEU A 659 -4.84 -18.82 -2.49
N VAL A 660 -5.15 -19.86 -3.27
CA VAL A 660 -4.22 -20.93 -3.63
C VAL A 660 -3.18 -20.45 -4.63
N LEU A 661 -3.61 -19.68 -5.64
CA LEU A 661 -2.75 -19.14 -6.69
C LEU A 661 -1.74 -18.14 -6.13
N ASP A 662 -2.20 -17.13 -5.39
CA ASP A 662 -1.36 -16.03 -4.94
C ASP A 662 -0.26 -16.53 -3.98
N THR A 663 -0.63 -17.38 -3.00
CA THR A 663 0.33 -18.04 -2.10
C THR A 663 1.17 -19.10 -2.83
N GLY A 664 0.58 -19.77 -3.82
CA GLY A 664 1.26 -20.70 -4.71
C GLY A 664 2.45 -20.06 -5.42
N LEU A 665 2.20 -18.89 -6.03
CA LEU A 665 3.17 -18.12 -6.79
C LEU A 665 4.20 -17.44 -5.90
N ASN A 666 3.75 -16.77 -4.83
CA ASN A 666 4.62 -15.87 -4.06
C ASN A 666 5.35 -16.52 -2.89
N HIS A 667 4.93 -17.72 -2.45
CA HIS A 667 5.52 -18.42 -1.30
C HIS A 667 5.85 -19.90 -1.59
N LYS A 668 4.96 -20.64 -2.25
CA LYS A 668 5.16 -22.09 -2.53
C LYS A 668 6.03 -22.39 -3.76
N GLY A 669 6.48 -21.38 -4.48
CA GLY A 669 7.33 -21.54 -5.67
C GLY A 669 6.64 -22.20 -6.87
N TRP A 670 5.33 -22.03 -7.04
CA TRP A 670 4.63 -22.55 -8.21
C TRP A 670 5.09 -21.84 -9.48
N SER A 671 5.24 -22.61 -10.58
CA SER A 671 5.42 -22.02 -11.90
C SER A 671 4.13 -21.36 -12.38
N LEU A 672 4.26 -20.38 -13.28
CA LEU A 672 3.12 -19.77 -13.98
C LEU A 672 2.23 -20.84 -14.62
N ASP A 673 2.81 -21.86 -15.28
CA ASP A 673 2.04 -22.96 -15.89
C ASP A 673 1.24 -23.78 -14.89
N LYS A 674 1.81 -24.04 -13.69
CA LYS A 674 1.10 -24.78 -12.64
C LYS A 674 -0.08 -23.96 -12.11
N ALA A 675 0.13 -22.67 -11.86
CA ALA A 675 -0.92 -21.76 -11.41
C ALA A 675 -2.02 -21.62 -12.48
N SER A 676 -1.64 -21.46 -13.76
CA SER A 676 -2.59 -21.39 -14.88
C SER A 676 -3.42 -22.66 -15.01
N ARG A 677 -2.78 -23.83 -14.95
CA ARG A 677 -3.49 -25.12 -15.01
C ARG A 677 -4.47 -25.26 -13.86
N TYR A 678 -4.05 -24.94 -12.63
CA TYR A 678 -4.93 -24.96 -11.48
C TYR A 678 -6.15 -24.05 -11.71
N MET A 679 -5.97 -22.83 -12.20
CA MET A 679 -7.09 -21.94 -12.46
C MET A 679 -8.07 -22.49 -13.50
N LEU A 680 -7.55 -22.99 -14.63
CA LEU A 680 -8.37 -23.56 -15.72
C LEU A 680 -9.14 -24.82 -15.30
N GLU A 681 -8.58 -25.64 -14.41
CA GLU A 681 -9.24 -26.83 -13.89
C GLU A 681 -10.37 -26.50 -12.88
N ASN A 682 -10.32 -25.32 -12.27
CA ASN A 682 -11.18 -24.94 -11.15
C ASN A 682 -12.18 -23.82 -11.48
N THR A 683 -12.07 -23.16 -12.64
CA THR A 683 -12.95 -22.07 -13.07
C THR A 683 -13.42 -22.21 -14.52
N VAL A 684 -14.24 -21.26 -14.99
CA VAL A 684 -14.65 -21.14 -16.41
C VAL A 684 -13.90 -20.02 -17.14
N SER A 685 -12.78 -19.56 -16.58
CA SER A 685 -11.97 -18.48 -17.14
C SER A 685 -11.32 -18.88 -18.46
N SER A 686 -11.20 -17.95 -19.39
CA SER A 686 -10.45 -18.17 -20.64
C SER A 686 -8.94 -18.25 -20.35
N GLU A 687 -8.18 -18.91 -21.24
CA GLU A 687 -6.71 -18.98 -21.10
C GLU A 687 -6.07 -17.59 -21.04
N SER A 688 -6.55 -16.63 -21.84
CA SER A 688 -6.07 -15.25 -21.84
C SER A 688 -6.33 -14.54 -20.51
N GLN A 689 -7.51 -14.75 -19.91
CA GLN A 689 -7.83 -14.23 -18.58
C GLN A 689 -6.91 -14.86 -17.53
N VAL A 690 -6.73 -16.18 -17.56
CA VAL A 690 -5.91 -16.90 -16.59
C VAL A 690 -4.45 -16.44 -16.64
N VAL A 691 -3.84 -16.36 -17.83
CA VAL A 691 -2.46 -15.88 -17.99
C VAL A 691 -2.34 -14.47 -17.40
N SER A 692 -3.32 -13.61 -17.67
CA SER A 692 -3.34 -12.23 -17.16
C SER A 692 -3.42 -12.18 -15.63
N GLU A 693 -4.30 -12.95 -15.01
CA GLU A 693 -4.48 -12.97 -13.55
C GLU A 693 -3.24 -13.55 -12.85
N VAL A 694 -2.67 -14.65 -13.36
CA VAL A 694 -1.48 -15.28 -12.76
C VAL A 694 -0.28 -14.31 -12.77
N LEU A 695 -0.05 -13.61 -13.88
CA LEU A 695 1.01 -12.60 -13.97
C LEU A 695 0.75 -11.40 -13.05
N ARG A 696 -0.51 -10.96 -12.95
CA ARG A 696 -0.91 -9.90 -12.02
C ARG A 696 -0.58 -10.27 -10.57
N TYR A 697 -0.91 -11.48 -10.12
CA TYR A 697 -0.69 -11.91 -8.73
C TYR A 697 0.80 -12.12 -8.41
N ALA A 698 1.59 -12.54 -9.40
CA ALA A 698 3.01 -12.83 -9.20
C ALA A 698 3.91 -11.57 -9.21
N VAL A 699 3.50 -10.51 -9.91
CA VAL A 699 4.40 -9.36 -10.19
C VAL A 699 3.76 -8.01 -9.85
N ASN A 700 2.51 -7.80 -10.24
CA ASN A 700 1.89 -6.47 -10.17
C ASN A 700 1.27 -6.19 -8.80
N SER A 701 0.60 -7.17 -8.21
CA SER A 701 -0.14 -7.00 -6.96
C SER A 701 -0.21 -8.29 -6.13
N PRO A 702 0.94 -8.82 -5.65
CA PRO A 702 0.94 -9.91 -4.69
C PRO A 702 0.08 -9.58 -3.47
N ALA A 703 -0.58 -10.60 -2.91
CA ALA A 703 -1.48 -10.54 -1.76
C ALA A 703 -2.81 -9.79 -1.97
N GLN A 704 -2.94 -8.92 -2.97
CA GLN A 704 -4.19 -8.19 -3.22
C GLN A 704 -5.35 -9.15 -3.54
N ALA A 705 -5.09 -10.22 -4.29
CA ALA A 705 -6.09 -11.21 -4.65
C ALA A 705 -6.67 -11.98 -3.45
N LEU A 706 -6.00 -11.94 -2.29
CA LEU A 706 -6.42 -12.61 -1.05
C LEU A 706 -7.59 -11.90 -0.36
N THR A 707 -7.70 -10.60 -0.59
CA THR A 707 -8.64 -9.68 0.08
C THR A 707 -10.10 -10.07 -0.10
N TYR A 708 -10.46 -10.56 -1.28
CA TYR A 708 -11.82 -10.97 -1.65
C TYR A 708 -12.36 -12.06 -0.72
N LYS A 709 -11.71 -13.24 -0.73
CA LYS A 709 -12.20 -14.41 0.01
C LYS A 709 -11.95 -14.27 1.51
N LEU A 710 -10.79 -13.76 1.92
CA LEU A 710 -10.49 -13.57 3.35
C LEU A 710 -11.42 -12.52 3.99
N GLY A 711 -11.69 -11.43 3.29
CA GLY A 711 -12.64 -10.42 3.74
C GLY A 711 -14.06 -10.97 3.85
N TYR A 712 -14.52 -11.69 2.82
CA TYR A 712 -15.83 -12.35 2.82
C TYR A 712 -15.98 -13.32 4.01
N ASP A 713 -14.99 -14.19 4.22
CA ASP A 713 -15.02 -15.17 5.30
C ASP A 713 -15.01 -14.50 6.68
N LYS A 714 -14.22 -13.44 6.84
CA LYS A 714 -14.17 -12.69 8.10
C LYS A 714 -15.52 -12.04 8.40
N ILE A 715 -16.16 -11.40 7.43
CA ILE A 715 -17.48 -10.75 7.62
C ILE A 715 -18.55 -11.80 7.95
N LEU A 716 -18.57 -12.95 7.27
CA LEU A 716 -19.48 -14.04 7.63
C LEU A 716 -19.21 -14.60 9.03
N GLY A 717 -17.94 -14.75 9.40
CA GLY A 717 -17.54 -15.15 10.75
C GLY A 717 -18.04 -14.15 11.80
N LEU A 718 -17.86 -12.85 11.58
CA LEU A 718 -18.35 -11.80 12.47
C LEU A 718 -19.88 -11.79 12.58
N ARG A 719 -20.60 -12.01 11.47
CA ARG A 719 -22.06 -12.16 11.48
C ARG A 719 -22.50 -13.34 12.35
N GLN A 720 -21.79 -14.46 12.24
CA GLN A 720 -22.08 -15.64 13.05
C GLN A 720 -21.79 -15.39 14.54
N THR A 721 -20.66 -14.76 14.87
CA THR A 721 -20.35 -14.35 16.25
C THR A 721 -21.42 -13.43 16.82
N TYR A 722 -21.86 -12.43 16.05
CA TYR A 722 -22.93 -11.50 16.44
C TYR A 722 -24.26 -12.24 16.68
N LYS A 723 -24.61 -13.18 15.80
CA LYS A 723 -25.81 -14.02 15.94
C LYS A 723 -25.76 -14.91 17.18
N GLU A 724 -24.62 -15.55 17.44
CA GLU A 724 -24.43 -16.42 18.61
C GLU A 724 -24.49 -15.62 19.92
N ALA A 725 -23.89 -14.43 19.95
CA ALA A 725 -23.86 -13.59 21.15
C ALA A 725 -25.23 -13.01 21.52
N LEU A 726 -26.05 -12.61 20.54
CA LEU A 726 -27.36 -12.00 20.79
C LEU A 726 -28.52 -13.00 20.87
N GLY A 727 -28.36 -14.23 20.35
CA GLY A 727 -29.39 -15.26 20.41
C GLY A 727 -30.72 -14.79 19.81
N GLU A 728 -31.78 -14.77 20.62
CA GLU A 728 -33.13 -14.32 20.20
C GLU A 728 -33.20 -12.82 19.89
N HIS A 729 -32.25 -12.01 20.39
CA HIS A 729 -32.16 -10.58 20.09
C HIS A 729 -31.37 -10.30 18.79
N PHE A 730 -30.96 -11.32 18.06
CA PHE A 730 -30.25 -11.16 16.80
C PHE A 730 -31.13 -10.47 15.75
N GLU A 731 -30.65 -9.34 15.24
CA GLU A 731 -31.25 -8.64 14.11
C GLU A 731 -30.20 -8.38 13.02
N LEU A 732 -30.39 -9.01 11.86
CA LEU A 732 -29.50 -8.86 10.69
C LEU A 732 -29.41 -7.40 10.21
N LYS A 733 -30.51 -6.66 10.28
CA LYS A 733 -30.55 -5.24 9.90
C LYS A 733 -29.68 -4.35 10.80
N LYS A 734 -29.57 -4.68 12.09
CA LYS A 734 -28.68 -3.99 13.03
C LYS A 734 -27.22 -4.36 12.77
N PHE A 735 -26.92 -5.64 12.49
CA PHE A 735 -25.58 -6.06 12.07
C PHE A 735 -25.10 -5.27 10.84
N HIS A 736 -25.91 -5.15 9.78
CA HIS A 736 -25.55 -4.33 8.62
C HIS A 736 -25.38 -2.85 8.95
N SER A 737 -26.11 -2.33 9.94
CA SER A 737 -25.95 -0.95 10.40
C SER A 737 -24.58 -0.75 11.04
N ALA A 738 -24.14 -1.66 11.92
CA ALA A 738 -22.81 -1.64 12.53
C ALA A 738 -21.68 -1.80 11.49
N MET A 739 -21.88 -2.66 10.50
CA MET A 739 -20.91 -2.84 9.42
C MET A 739 -20.69 -1.55 8.60
N LEU A 740 -21.73 -0.76 8.33
CA LEU A 740 -21.68 0.35 7.37
C LEU A 740 -21.60 1.74 8.00
N SER A 741 -21.92 1.90 9.29
CA SER A 741 -22.03 3.22 9.93
C SER A 741 -20.69 3.91 10.15
N SER A 742 -19.65 3.14 10.48
CA SER A 742 -18.32 3.67 10.84
C SER A 742 -17.39 3.75 9.63
N GLY A 743 -17.93 3.65 8.41
CA GLY A 743 -17.13 3.63 7.20
C GLY A 743 -16.27 2.37 7.08
N THR A 744 -15.24 2.43 6.24
CA THR A 744 -14.35 1.29 5.99
C THR A 744 -13.42 1.09 7.19
N LEU A 745 -13.23 -0.16 7.65
CA LEU A 745 -12.35 -0.52 8.77
C LEU A 745 -11.38 -1.63 8.34
N SER A 746 -10.22 -1.73 9.00
CA SER A 746 -9.37 -2.93 8.90
C SER A 746 -10.07 -4.11 9.59
N MET A 747 -9.75 -5.34 9.21
CA MET A 747 -10.42 -6.54 9.75
C MET A 747 -10.31 -6.68 11.28
N PRO A 748 -9.15 -6.42 11.92
CA PRO A 748 -9.06 -6.43 13.38
C PRO A 748 -9.87 -5.30 14.04
N VAL A 749 -9.87 -4.10 13.46
CA VAL A 749 -10.63 -2.96 13.99
C VAL A 749 -12.13 -3.17 13.82
N LEU A 750 -12.56 -3.78 12.72
CA LEU A 750 -13.94 -4.20 12.51
C LEU A 750 -14.39 -5.22 13.55
N GLU A 751 -13.56 -6.21 13.86
CA GLU A 751 -13.87 -7.21 14.89
C GLU A 751 -14.07 -6.56 16.26
N GLN A 752 -13.18 -5.62 16.64
CA GLN A 752 -13.32 -4.85 17.87
C GLN A 752 -14.60 -4.00 17.85
N HIS A 753 -14.93 -3.36 16.72
CA HIS A 753 -16.16 -2.59 16.57
C HIS A 753 -17.41 -3.46 16.74
N ILE A 754 -17.46 -4.64 16.13
CA ILE A 754 -18.58 -5.57 16.26
C ILE A 754 -18.69 -6.09 17.70
N GLN A 755 -17.58 -6.38 18.37
CA GLN A 755 -17.59 -6.79 19.77
C GLN A 755 -18.18 -5.69 20.68
N TRP A 756 -17.72 -4.44 20.51
CA TRP A 756 -18.31 -3.29 21.19
C TRP A 756 -19.81 -3.17 20.90
N PHE A 757 -20.22 -3.34 19.65
CA PHE A 757 -21.62 -3.22 19.25
C PHE A 757 -22.51 -4.31 19.88
N ILE A 758 -22.00 -5.54 20.02
CA ILE A 758 -22.67 -6.63 20.76
C ILE A 758 -22.90 -6.21 22.21
N GLU A 759 -21.88 -5.68 22.88
CA GLU A 759 -21.97 -5.26 24.29
C GLU A 759 -23.00 -4.15 24.49
N GLU A 760 -23.06 -3.19 23.57
CA GLU A 760 -24.06 -2.11 23.61
C GLU A 760 -25.48 -2.61 23.38
N GLU A 761 -25.70 -3.56 22.47
CA GLU A 761 -27.03 -4.16 22.27
C GLU A 761 -27.46 -4.99 23.49
N LEU A 762 -26.56 -5.77 24.09
CA LEU A 762 -26.87 -6.53 25.31
C LEU A 762 -27.24 -5.62 26.49
N LYS A 763 -26.54 -4.48 26.66
CA LYS A 763 -26.89 -3.48 27.69
C LYS A 763 -28.31 -2.97 27.49
N LYS A 764 -28.69 -2.61 26.26
CA LYS A 764 -30.05 -2.14 25.95
C LYS A 764 -31.10 -3.20 26.27
N SER A 765 -30.85 -4.46 25.91
CA SER A 765 -31.76 -5.57 26.21
C SER A 765 -31.94 -5.81 27.71
N THR A 766 -30.88 -5.65 28.52
CA THR A 766 -30.99 -5.79 29.99
C THR A 766 -31.76 -4.65 30.66
N VAL A 767 -31.68 -3.43 30.13
CA VAL A 767 -32.48 -2.29 30.63
C VAL A 767 -33.95 -2.52 30.32
N THR A 768 -34.29 -2.94 29.09
CA THR A 768 -35.68 -3.24 28.69
C THR A 768 -36.31 -4.44 29.38
N ALA A 769 -35.52 -5.29 30.04
CA ALA A 769 -36.03 -6.44 30.81
C ALA A 769 -36.28 -6.10 32.30
N ASN A 770 -35.75 -4.97 32.78
CA ASN A 770 -35.89 -4.50 34.16
C ASN A 770 -36.94 -3.37 34.31
N ASP A 771 -37.40 -2.79 33.19
CA ASP A 771 -38.56 -1.91 33.08
C ASP A 771 -39.80 -2.72 32.65
#